data_AF-A0AAJ0CDN8-F1
#
_entry.id   AF-A0AAJ0CDN8-F1
#
_cell.length_a   1.000
_cell.length_b   1.000
_cell.length_c   1.000
_cell.angle_alpha   90.00
_cell.angle_beta   90.00
_cell.angle_gamma   90.00
#
_symmetry.space_group_name_H-M   'P 1'
#
loop_
_entity.id
_entity.type
_entity.pdbx_description
1 polymer ?
#
loop_
_entity_poly.entity_id
_entity_poly.type
_entity_poly.pdbx_seq_one_letter_code
_entity_poly.pdbx_strand_id
1 'polypeptide(L)'
;MLNMFIKSLVIFAAAVQASDSCPSGETTMAQVMQDVANIDTNVKILTGHVADYKGDLGGIGLQLKSFSAVQSALNDGVRDSGLLPARITLQDAFNLVEQVNSTLAIDNPIAIDTLIGKKEVYDRAGVSGAIAPALELLLDGHNKFSDNVLKRVPENTPKEVVELGKQVVDGISQALRKGINIIYSLHRSLVVDCAFKSLLGLRFHDVYATPGTSYRPPFIASQTFVFEITCSGYSGCLAQDPMRKPLMRIPYTDILAAPVIIPSSATTLQGGLSALLNFFQAPPPNSLPNATVVLTGAGLSVASGLADYRGVKGTYRVNKSYRPIYHYEFISNHEARKRYWARSFLGWSSLHKALPNAGHYALRDLGNLGLVRSVITQNVDSFHPKAHPQIPSIELHGYLRSTVCTSCRAEYPRDEFQQELARLNPRWAALLEQAIASGALNTENTEERRFKGLKANPDGDVDLPEAPYTTFRYPPCPKCLSDPPEIADGQRHIVQIDSDGAWATPSTAGILKPAVVMFGESIASQVKVAAENAIDNAGRLLVLGTSLATYSAWRLAKRAKDRGMPIAIVNMGGVRGEESFFVGLDSQQDGEQAVRVELTTDQLLPALVSQLRQNGTDCHQHEPTTGSPLTSSAVYKDMLS
;
A
#
# COMPACT_ATOMS: atom_id res chain seq x y z
N MET A 1 4.93 47.20 2.98
CA MET A 1 3.62 47.30 2.30
C MET A 1 3.24 46.01 1.56
N LEU A 2 4.05 45.46 0.66
CA LEU A 2 3.74 44.21 -0.07
C LEU A 2 3.48 42.99 0.86
N ASN A 3 4.25 42.85 1.93
CA ASN A 3 4.09 41.79 2.93
C ASN A 3 2.83 41.96 3.81
N MET A 4 2.30 43.20 3.91
CA MET A 4 1.00 43.49 4.54
C MET A 4 -0.15 43.20 3.56
N PHE A 5 0.03 43.55 2.29
CA PHE A 5 -0.94 43.31 1.21
C PHE A 5 -1.15 41.81 0.95
N ILE A 6 -0.09 41.01 0.93
CA ILE A 6 -0.16 39.55 0.77
C ILE A 6 -0.83 38.90 2.01
N LYS A 7 -0.49 39.34 3.23
CA LYS A 7 -1.16 38.87 4.46
C LYS A 7 -2.65 39.22 4.46
N SER A 8 -3.01 40.43 4.03
CA SER A 8 -4.41 40.83 3.87
C SER A 8 -5.11 40.07 2.75
N LEU A 9 -4.45 39.75 1.62
CA LEU A 9 -5.03 38.97 0.53
C LEU A 9 -5.29 37.50 0.92
N VAL A 10 -4.42 36.91 1.75
CA VAL A 10 -4.58 35.56 2.30
C VAL A 10 -5.73 35.52 3.30
N ILE A 11 -5.85 36.53 4.15
CA ILE A 11 -6.99 36.70 5.06
C ILE A 11 -8.27 36.96 4.26
N PHE A 12 -8.24 37.76 3.19
CA PHE A 12 -9.43 38.05 2.36
C PHE A 12 -9.85 36.86 1.49
N ALA A 13 -8.90 36.06 0.99
CA ALA A 13 -9.17 34.83 0.24
C ALA A 13 -9.58 33.66 1.14
N ALA A 14 -9.18 33.67 2.42
CA ALA A 14 -9.64 32.73 3.45
C ALA A 14 -10.94 33.18 4.16
N ALA A 15 -11.27 34.46 4.10
CA ALA A 15 -12.48 35.07 4.68
C ALA A 15 -13.56 35.37 3.63
N VAL A 16 -13.54 34.71 2.47
CA VAL A 16 -14.73 34.73 1.59
C VAL A 16 -15.85 34.02 2.35
N GLN A 17 -16.77 34.85 2.84
CA GLN A 17 -17.96 34.51 3.59
C GLN A 17 -18.72 33.41 2.83
N ALA A 18 -18.82 32.23 3.45
CA ALA A 18 -20.02 31.44 3.28
C ALA A 18 -21.17 32.32 3.80
N SER A 19 -22.09 32.70 2.92
CA SER A 19 -23.34 33.31 3.33
C SER A 19 -24.00 32.41 4.38
N ASP A 20 -24.18 32.94 5.60
CA ASP A 20 -24.97 32.33 6.69
C ASP A 20 -26.45 32.29 6.30
N SER A 21 -26.80 31.45 5.33
CA SER A 21 -28.16 30.94 5.19
C SER A 21 -28.16 29.55 5.78
N CYS A 22 -28.78 29.38 6.96
CA CYS A 22 -29.11 28.07 7.52
C CYS A 22 -29.84 27.24 6.44
N PRO A 23 -29.26 26.14 5.94
CA PRO A 23 -29.95 25.29 5.00
C PRO A 23 -30.98 24.46 5.77
N SER A 24 -32.24 24.57 5.38
CA SER A 24 -33.29 23.62 5.74
C SER A 24 -33.30 22.48 4.72
N GLY A 25 -32.67 21.35 5.03
CA GLY A 25 -32.72 20.15 4.20
C GLY A 25 -31.80 19.01 4.68
N GLU A 26 -32.22 17.76 4.49
CA GLU A 26 -31.38 16.57 4.69
C GLU A 26 -30.44 16.38 3.49
N THR A 27 -29.18 16.01 3.74
CA THR A 27 -28.20 15.65 2.69
C THR A 27 -28.10 14.12 2.53
N THR A 28 -27.63 13.67 1.36
CA THR A 28 -27.38 12.24 1.09
C THR A 28 -25.91 11.87 1.26
N MET A 29 -25.64 10.58 1.52
CA MET A 29 -24.26 10.07 1.55
C MET A 29 -23.56 10.24 0.20
N ALA A 30 -24.27 10.14 -0.93
CA ALA A 30 -23.69 10.35 -2.25
C ALA A 30 -23.12 11.76 -2.41
N GLN A 31 -23.78 12.78 -1.85
CA GLN A 31 -23.29 14.16 -1.86
C GLN A 31 -21.99 14.29 -1.05
N VAL A 32 -21.95 13.74 0.16
CA VAL A 32 -20.73 13.77 1.00
C VAL A 32 -19.57 13.00 0.35
N MET A 33 -19.84 11.90 -0.35
CA MET A 33 -18.84 11.15 -1.12
C MET A 33 -18.30 11.97 -2.31
N GLN A 34 -19.16 12.77 -2.94
CA GLN A 34 -18.77 13.71 -3.98
C GLN A 34 -17.89 14.83 -3.42
N ASP A 35 -18.20 15.37 -2.24
CA ASP A 35 -17.37 16.38 -1.58
C ASP A 35 -15.98 15.83 -1.27
N VAL A 36 -15.88 14.59 -0.78
CA VAL A 36 -14.59 13.89 -0.58
C VAL A 36 -13.79 13.81 -1.88
N ALA A 37 -14.43 13.46 -3.01
CA ALA A 37 -13.78 13.43 -4.32
C ALA A 37 -13.32 14.82 -4.79
N ASN A 38 -14.11 15.86 -4.50
CA ASN A 38 -13.78 17.24 -4.83
C ASN A 38 -12.59 17.74 -3.99
N ILE A 39 -12.54 17.42 -2.70
CA ILE A 39 -11.39 17.72 -1.83
C ILE A 39 -10.14 17.05 -2.40
N ASP A 40 -10.22 15.77 -2.75
CA ASP A 40 -9.08 15.00 -3.29
C ASP A 40 -8.54 15.59 -4.60
N THR A 41 -9.44 15.93 -5.52
CA THR A 41 -9.08 16.59 -6.78
C THR A 41 -8.36 17.92 -6.53
N ASN A 42 -8.87 18.73 -5.60
CA ASN A 42 -8.25 20.01 -5.26
C ASN A 42 -6.90 19.85 -4.54
N VAL A 43 -6.73 18.81 -3.71
CA VAL A 43 -5.45 18.48 -3.07
C VAL A 43 -4.40 18.10 -4.11
N LYS A 44 -4.76 17.33 -5.14
CA LYS A 44 -3.86 16.98 -6.25
C LYS A 44 -3.43 18.21 -7.05
N ILE A 45 -4.37 19.10 -7.35
CA ILE A 45 -4.07 20.37 -8.03
C ILE A 45 -3.14 21.23 -7.18
N LEU A 46 -3.44 21.38 -5.89
CA LEU A 46 -2.57 22.10 -4.95
C LEU A 46 -1.17 21.50 -4.94
N THR A 47 -1.05 20.17 -4.87
CA THR A 47 0.24 19.47 -4.86
C THR A 47 1.06 19.77 -6.11
N GLY A 48 0.44 19.77 -7.31
CA GLY A 48 1.09 20.16 -8.56
C GLY A 48 1.62 21.60 -8.52
N HIS A 49 0.77 22.56 -8.10
CA HIS A 49 1.18 23.96 -8.00
C HIS A 49 2.29 24.21 -6.96
N VAL A 50 2.28 23.46 -5.85
CA VAL A 50 3.35 23.49 -4.84
C VAL A 50 4.63 22.91 -5.42
N ALA A 51 4.56 21.77 -6.12
CA ALA A 51 5.72 21.13 -6.74
C ALA A 51 6.41 22.05 -7.76
N ASP A 52 5.63 22.77 -8.56
CA ASP A 52 6.12 23.69 -9.60
C ASP A 52 6.58 25.06 -9.05
N TYR A 53 6.36 25.34 -7.77
CA TYR A 53 6.70 26.63 -7.18
C TYR A 53 8.21 26.87 -7.13
N LYS A 54 8.62 28.04 -7.67
CA LYS A 54 10.02 28.48 -7.75
C LYS A 54 10.34 29.72 -6.91
N GLY A 55 9.37 30.23 -6.13
CA GLY A 55 9.57 31.42 -5.28
C GLY A 55 9.04 32.73 -5.88
N ASP A 56 8.30 32.69 -6.99
CA ASP A 56 7.77 33.86 -7.67
C ASP A 56 6.34 34.24 -7.23
N LEU A 57 5.96 35.51 -7.39
CA LEU A 57 4.64 36.01 -6.95
C LEU A 57 3.45 35.39 -7.71
N GLY A 58 3.65 34.93 -8.95
CA GLY A 58 2.60 34.28 -9.74
C GLY A 58 2.29 32.88 -9.20
N GLY A 59 3.34 32.09 -8.94
CA GLY A 59 3.25 30.75 -8.38
C GLY A 59 2.66 30.71 -6.97
N ILE A 60 2.95 31.71 -6.11
CA ILE A 60 2.30 31.78 -4.79
C ILE A 60 0.82 32.15 -4.90
N GLY A 61 0.45 33.06 -5.81
CA GLY A 61 -0.95 33.39 -6.06
C GLY A 61 -1.76 32.19 -6.54
N LEU A 62 -1.16 31.33 -7.37
CA LEU A 62 -1.78 30.09 -7.84
C LEU A 62 -1.98 29.07 -6.71
N GLN A 63 -0.99 28.91 -5.82
CA GLN A 63 -1.13 28.06 -4.64
C GLN A 63 -2.20 28.55 -3.67
N LEU A 64 -2.28 29.86 -3.42
CA LEU A 64 -3.33 30.42 -2.54
C LEU A 64 -4.73 30.18 -3.09
N LYS A 65 -4.91 30.27 -4.42
CA LYS A 65 -6.18 29.88 -5.07
C LYS A 65 -6.49 28.39 -4.85
N SER A 66 -5.49 27.52 -4.97
CA SER A 66 -5.68 26.09 -4.73
C SER A 66 -5.95 25.77 -3.26
N PHE A 67 -5.29 26.44 -2.31
CA PHE A 67 -5.62 26.33 -0.88
C PHE A 67 -7.06 26.75 -0.61
N SER A 68 -7.51 27.86 -1.19
CA SER A 68 -8.89 28.33 -1.10
C SER A 68 -9.88 27.31 -1.71
N ALA A 69 -9.54 26.69 -2.83
CA ALA A 69 -10.37 25.64 -3.44
C ALA A 69 -10.49 24.38 -2.55
N VAL A 70 -9.38 23.93 -1.95
CA VAL A 70 -9.40 22.82 -0.97
C VAL A 70 -10.25 23.21 0.24
N GLN A 71 -10.06 24.41 0.79
CA GLN A 71 -10.82 24.89 1.95
C GLN A 71 -12.33 25.01 1.64
N SER A 72 -12.70 25.49 0.46
CA SER A 72 -14.09 25.59 0.03
C SER A 72 -14.73 24.20 -0.05
N ALA A 73 -14.09 23.26 -0.74
CA ALA A 73 -14.59 21.89 -0.85
C ALA A 73 -14.68 21.20 0.52
N LEU A 74 -13.73 21.48 1.43
CA LEU A 74 -13.78 20.98 2.80
C LEU A 74 -14.94 21.59 3.60
N ASN A 75 -15.20 22.89 3.45
CA ASN A 75 -16.34 23.55 4.09
C ASN A 75 -17.67 22.98 3.58
N ASP A 76 -17.77 22.69 2.28
CA ASP A 76 -18.92 22.00 1.70
C ASP A 76 -19.10 20.62 2.33
N GLY A 77 -18.03 19.82 2.40
CA GLY A 77 -18.07 18.51 3.07
C GLY A 77 -18.44 18.61 4.56
N VAL A 78 -17.94 19.61 5.30
CA VAL A 78 -18.29 19.84 6.71
C VAL A 78 -19.76 20.17 6.86
N ARG A 79 -20.31 21.04 6.00
CA ARG A 79 -21.72 21.40 5.99
C ARG A 79 -22.57 20.16 5.69
N ASP A 80 -22.26 19.46 4.62
CA ASP A 80 -23.08 18.37 4.10
C ASP A 80 -23.02 17.15 5.03
N SER A 81 -21.85 16.83 5.59
CA SER A 81 -21.73 15.82 6.67
C SER A 81 -22.50 16.20 7.94
N GLY A 82 -22.64 17.50 8.22
CA GLY A 82 -23.45 18.03 9.33
C GLY A 82 -24.95 17.87 9.11
N LEU A 83 -25.40 17.73 7.85
CA LEU A 83 -26.80 17.57 7.43
C LEU A 83 -27.18 16.12 7.10
N LEU A 84 -26.25 15.16 7.27
CA LEU A 84 -26.55 13.74 7.14
C LEU A 84 -27.59 13.28 8.19
N PRO A 85 -28.42 12.28 7.86
CA PRO A 85 -29.33 11.63 8.81
C PRO A 85 -28.63 11.22 10.11
N ALA A 86 -29.41 11.08 11.20
CA ALA A 86 -28.89 10.77 12.53
C ALA A 86 -28.05 9.47 12.59
N ARG A 87 -28.32 8.52 11.69
CA ARG A 87 -27.51 7.32 11.48
C ARG A 87 -27.29 7.10 9.97
N ILE A 88 -26.06 6.82 9.57
CA ILE A 88 -25.74 6.36 8.20
C ILE A 88 -25.84 4.83 8.13
N THR A 89 -25.95 4.26 6.93
CA THR A 89 -25.95 2.80 6.81
C THR A 89 -24.55 2.23 7.06
N LEU A 90 -24.49 0.93 7.38
CA LEU A 90 -23.21 0.23 7.51
C LEU A 90 -22.41 0.29 6.19
N GLN A 91 -23.08 0.07 5.05
CA GLN A 91 -22.46 0.12 3.73
C GLN A 91 -21.91 1.52 3.41
N ASP A 92 -22.64 2.58 3.79
CA ASP A 92 -22.19 3.96 3.62
C ASP A 92 -20.93 4.27 4.43
N ALA A 93 -20.90 3.83 5.70
CA ALA A 93 -19.73 3.97 6.55
C ALA A 93 -18.50 3.26 5.95
N PHE A 94 -18.68 2.05 5.41
CA PHE A 94 -17.64 1.30 4.70
C PHE A 94 -17.14 2.05 3.46
N ASN A 95 -18.05 2.45 2.58
CA ASN A 95 -17.71 3.10 1.32
C ASN A 95 -16.97 4.42 1.55
N LEU A 96 -17.39 5.20 2.55
CA LEU A 96 -16.73 6.45 2.91
C LEU A 96 -15.31 6.23 3.44
N VAL A 97 -15.13 5.30 4.37
CA VAL A 97 -13.80 4.94 4.88
C VAL A 97 -12.91 4.43 3.75
N GLU A 98 -13.43 3.59 2.85
CA GLU A 98 -12.69 3.07 1.71
C GLU A 98 -12.29 4.16 0.71
N GLN A 99 -13.20 5.09 0.38
CA GLN A 99 -12.90 6.20 -0.51
C GLN A 99 -11.83 7.11 0.08
N VAL A 100 -11.96 7.55 1.33
CA VAL A 100 -10.94 8.41 1.98
C VAL A 100 -9.60 7.68 2.10
N ASN A 101 -9.61 6.40 2.46
CA ASN A 101 -8.40 5.59 2.59
C ASN A 101 -7.67 5.35 1.25
N SER A 102 -8.40 5.32 0.13
CA SER A 102 -7.84 5.13 -1.22
C SER A 102 -7.48 6.44 -1.94
N THR A 103 -7.83 7.59 -1.35
CA THR A 103 -7.61 8.92 -1.94
C THR A 103 -6.88 9.84 -0.95
N LEU A 104 -7.61 10.62 -0.15
CA LEU A 104 -7.09 11.64 0.77
C LEU A 104 -6.05 11.11 1.77
N ALA A 105 -6.16 9.86 2.21
CA ALA A 105 -5.16 9.24 3.10
C ALA A 105 -3.79 9.02 2.43
N ILE A 106 -3.76 8.99 1.09
CA ILE A 106 -2.56 8.88 0.26
C ILE A 106 -2.12 10.27 -0.17
N ASP A 107 -3.04 11.06 -0.70
CA ASP A 107 -2.74 12.34 -1.36
C ASP A 107 -2.43 13.47 -0.37
N ASN A 108 -3.07 13.51 0.82
CA ASN A 108 -2.77 14.55 1.82
C ASN A 108 -1.34 14.47 2.38
N PRO A 109 -0.81 13.29 2.77
CA PRO A 109 0.60 13.19 3.16
C PRO A 109 1.57 13.63 2.06
N ILE A 110 1.29 13.28 0.81
CA ILE A 110 2.12 13.71 -0.34
C ILE A 110 2.09 15.22 -0.49
N ALA A 111 0.90 15.84 -0.44
CA ALA A 111 0.75 17.29 -0.51
C ALA A 111 1.54 18.00 0.59
N ILE A 112 1.44 17.50 1.83
CA ILE A 112 2.17 18.04 2.98
C ILE A 112 3.68 17.86 2.84
N ASP A 113 4.16 16.69 2.43
CA ASP A 113 5.60 16.47 2.26
C ASP A 113 6.15 17.33 1.11
N THR A 114 5.36 17.57 0.06
CA THR A 114 5.70 18.50 -1.03
C THR A 114 5.78 19.94 -0.52
N LEU A 115 4.82 20.37 0.30
CA LEU A 115 4.84 21.69 0.97
C LEU A 115 6.06 21.86 1.88
N ILE A 116 6.37 20.84 2.68
CA ILE A 116 7.57 20.80 3.55
C ILE A 116 8.84 20.90 2.70
N GLY A 117 8.90 20.17 1.58
CA GLY A 117 10.03 20.22 0.65
C GLY A 117 10.27 21.61 0.05
N LYS A 118 9.25 22.47 0.03
CA LYS A 118 9.33 23.86 -0.45
C LYS A 118 9.58 24.88 0.66
N LYS A 119 9.77 24.46 1.91
CA LYS A 119 9.95 25.34 3.08
C LYS A 119 10.98 26.44 2.84
N GLU A 120 12.18 26.10 2.37
CA GLU A 120 13.22 27.11 2.14
C GLU A 120 12.84 28.13 1.06
N VAL A 121 12.07 27.69 0.06
CA VAL A 121 11.56 28.56 -1.01
C VAL A 121 10.51 29.53 -0.44
N TYR A 122 9.63 29.05 0.44
CA TYR A 122 8.66 29.90 1.15
C TYR A 122 9.33 30.88 2.11
N ASP A 123 10.37 30.45 2.82
CA ASP A 123 11.13 31.30 3.74
C ASP A 123 11.84 32.41 2.97
N ARG A 124 12.52 32.09 1.86
CA ARG A 124 13.17 33.09 0.99
C ARG A 124 12.16 34.06 0.37
N ALA A 125 10.97 33.59 0.02
CA ALA A 125 9.89 34.42 -0.50
C ALA A 125 9.12 35.19 0.59
N GLY A 126 9.38 34.91 1.88
CA GLY A 126 8.72 35.57 3.02
C GLY A 126 7.24 35.22 3.20
N VAL A 127 6.80 34.05 2.72
CA VAL A 127 5.39 33.64 2.66
C VAL A 127 5.02 32.48 3.58
N SER A 128 5.98 31.93 4.34
CA SER A 128 5.73 30.84 5.31
C SER A 128 4.64 31.17 6.33
N GLY A 129 4.53 32.46 6.71
CA GLY A 129 3.48 32.96 7.61
C GLY A 129 2.07 33.00 7.02
N ALA A 130 1.89 32.70 5.73
CA ALA A 130 0.59 32.56 5.07
C ALA A 130 0.17 31.09 4.90
N ILE A 131 1.14 30.19 4.70
CA ILE A 131 0.89 28.77 4.45
C ILE A 131 0.45 28.05 5.73
N ALA A 132 1.10 28.36 6.85
CA ALA A 132 0.84 27.62 8.08
C ALA A 132 -0.56 27.87 8.68
N PRO A 133 -1.11 29.11 8.70
CA PRO A 133 -2.51 29.34 9.05
C PRO A 133 -3.51 28.64 8.10
N ALA A 134 -3.19 28.51 6.80
CA ALA A 134 -4.04 27.76 5.87
C ALA A 134 -4.10 26.27 6.24
N LEU A 135 -2.98 25.69 6.66
CA LEU A 135 -2.96 24.31 7.16
C LEU A 135 -3.72 24.12 8.49
N GLU A 136 -3.73 25.13 9.37
CA GLU A 136 -4.54 25.11 10.59
C GLU A 136 -6.05 25.09 10.29
N LEU A 137 -6.50 25.88 9.32
CA LEU A 137 -7.90 25.89 8.87
C LEU A 137 -8.31 24.55 8.25
N LEU A 138 -7.43 23.95 7.46
CA LEU A 138 -7.66 22.62 6.89
C LEU A 138 -7.73 21.54 7.98
N LEU A 139 -6.89 21.63 9.01
CA LEU A 139 -6.91 20.71 10.15
C LEU A 139 -8.21 20.83 10.95
N ASP A 140 -8.67 22.05 11.22
CA ASP A 140 -9.94 22.30 11.91
C ASP A 140 -11.14 21.75 11.10
N GLY A 141 -11.19 22.04 9.79
CA GLY A 141 -12.23 21.53 8.90
C GLY A 141 -12.24 20.00 8.81
N HIS A 142 -11.06 19.37 8.70
CA HIS A 142 -10.92 17.91 8.67
C HIS A 142 -11.43 17.26 9.96
N ASN A 143 -11.10 17.81 11.12
CA ASN A 143 -11.59 17.28 12.39
C ASN A 143 -13.11 17.44 12.51
N LYS A 144 -13.68 18.59 12.12
CA LYS A 144 -15.14 18.82 12.11
C LYS A 144 -15.88 17.86 11.19
N PHE A 145 -15.38 17.66 9.97
CA PHE A 145 -15.91 16.69 9.02
C PHE A 145 -15.90 15.28 9.62
N SER A 146 -14.75 14.88 10.17
CA SER A 146 -14.55 13.57 10.78
C SER A 146 -15.50 13.34 11.95
N ASP A 147 -15.67 14.33 12.82
CA ASP A 147 -16.59 14.27 13.96
C ASP A 147 -18.06 14.15 13.52
N ASN A 148 -18.46 14.87 12.47
CA ASN A 148 -19.81 14.77 11.92
C ASN A 148 -20.14 13.36 11.44
N VAL A 149 -19.19 12.72 10.75
CA VAL A 149 -19.34 11.35 10.26
C VAL A 149 -19.32 10.35 11.41
N LEU A 150 -18.33 10.43 12.30
CA LEU A 150 -18.15 9.47 13.40
C LEU A 150 -19.33 9.41 14.35
N LYS A 151 -20.01 10.54 14.60
CA LYS A 151 -21.23 10.59 15.44
C LYS A 151 -22.42 9.84 14.84
N ARG A 152 -22.41 9.58 13.53
CA ARG A 152 -23.52 8.95 12.79
C ARG A 152 -23.27 7.49 12.45
N VAL A 153 -22.08 6.97 12.75
CA VAL A 153 -21.72 5.56 12.53
C VAL A 153 -22.58 4.65 13.41
N PRO A 154 -23.25 3.62 12.86
CA PRO A 154 -24.05 2.68 13.63
C PRO A 154 -23.25 1.95 14.72
N GLU A 155 -23.87 1.68 15.87
CA GLU A 155 -23.23 0.96 16.98
C GLU A 155 -22.89 -0.50 16.64
N ASN A 156 -23.60 -1.10 15.68
CA ASN A 156 -23.33 -2.44 15.16
C ASN A 156 -22.26 -2.47 14.06
N THR A 157 -21.59 -1.34 13.78
CA THR A 157 -20.46 -1.30 12.85
C THR A 157 -19.31 -2.15 13.40
N PRO A 158 -18.70 -3.05 12.59
CA PRO A 158 -17.56 -3.86 13.04
C PRO A 158 -16.45 -2.97 13.58
N LYS A 159 -15.88 -3.38 14.72
CA LYS A 159 -14.88 -2.56 15.44
C LYS A 159 -13.67 -2.25 14.56
N GLU A 160 -13.34 -3.14 13.64
CA GLU A 160 -12.25 -3.03 12.69
C GLU A 160 -12.44 -1.85 11.72
N VAL A 161 -13.69 -1.55 11.35
CA VAL A 161 -14.06 -0.50 10.40
C VAL A 161 -14.05 0.85 11.08
N VAL A 162 -14.60 0.91 12.30
CA VAL A 162 -14.54 2.12 13.14
C VAL A 162 -13.08 2.47 13.45
N GLU A 163 -12.26 1.47 13.74
CA GLU A 163 -10.84 1.64 14.03
C GLU A 163 -10.03 2.04 12.78
N LEU A 164 -10.36 1.47 11.60
CA LEU A 164 -9.78 1.90 10.33
C LEU A 164 -10.15 3.36 10.01
N GLY A 165 -11.42 3.74 10.18
CA GLY A 165 -11.86 5.11 9.99
C GLY A 165 -11.12 6.11 10.90
N LYS A 166 -10.97 5.78 12.19
CA LYS A 166 -10.18 6.58 13.14
C LYS A 166 -8.72 6.70 12.72
N GLN A 167 -8.11 5.62 12.23
CA GLN A 167 -6.71 5.66 11.76
C GLN A 167 -6.53 6.55 10.54
N VAL A 168 -7.48 6.52 9.61
CA VAL A 168 -7.48 7.41 8.43
C VAL A 168 -7.57 8.87 8.87
N VAL A 169 -8.49 9.17 9.80
CA VAL A 169 -8.64 10.52 10.38
C VAL A 169 -7.37 10.97 11.07
N ASP A 170 -6.78 10.12 11.92
CA ASP A 170 -5.55 10.40 12.65
C ASP A 170 -4.37 10.60 11.71
N GLY A 171 -4.25 9.80 10.65
CA GLY A 171 -3.17 9.90 9.68
C GLY A 171 -3.17 11.25 8.95
N ILE A 172 -4.34 11.70 8.50
CA ILE A 172 -4.51 13.01 7.86
C ILE A 172 -4.23 14.14 8.86
N SER A 173 -4.79 14.07 10.08
CA SER A 173 -4.55 15.05 11.15
C SER A 173 -3.06 15.15 11.52
N GLN A 174 -2.35 14.03 11.57
CA GLN A 174 -0.91 14.00 11.85
C GLN A 174 -0.11 14.61 10.70
N ALA A 175 -0.47 14.36 9.44
CA ALA A 175 0.17 14.99 8.30
C ALA A 175 0.01 16.51 8.36
N LEU A 176 -1.21 17.01 8.52
CA LEU A 176 -1.46 18.46 8.64
C LEU A 176 -0.67 19.10 9.79
N ARG A 177 -0.68 18.47 10.98
CA ARG A 177 0.11 18.93 12.15
C ARG A 177 1.61 18.94 11.89
N LYS A 178 2.14 17.91 11.20
CA LYS A 178 3.54 17.85 10.78
C LYS A 178 3.89 19.03 9.87
N GLY A 179 3.05 19.30 8.88
CA GLY A 179 3.20 20.45 7.97
C GLY A 179 3.22 21.78 8.72
N ILE A 180 2.23 22.01 9.59
CA ILE A 180 2.13 23.20 10.46
C ILE A 180 3.44 23.36 11.25
N ASN A 181 3.85 22.35 12.01
CA ASN A 181 5.01 22.43 12.88
C ASN A 181 6.31 22.72 12.13
N ILE A 182 6.52 22.08 10.98
CA ILE A 182 7.75 22.21 10.19
C ILE A 182 7.79 23.55 9.46
N ILE A 183 6.69 23.99 8.84
CA ILE A 183 6.64 25.27 8.13
C ILE A 183 6.76 26.45 9.11
N TYR A 184 6.24 26.33 10.34
CA TYR A 184 6.42 27.33 11.39
C TYR A 184 7.82 27.38 12.03
N SER A 185 8.72 26.41 11.76
CA SER A 185 9.90 26.16 12.61
C SER A 185 11.02 27.23 12.59
N LEU A 186 10.77 28.46 12.13
CA LEU A 186 11.75 29.55 12.16
C LEU A 186 11.14 30.95 12.38
N HIS A 187 10.07 31.11 13.17
CA HIS A 187 9.67 32.45 13.67
C HIS A 187 9.05 32.43 15.07
N ARG A 188 9.76 31.85 16.05
CA ARG A 188 9.60 32.23 17.46
C ARG A 188 10.44 33.47 17.78
N SER A 189 10.27 34.50 16.96
CA SER A 189 10.65 35.87 17.31
C SER A 189 9.40 36.50 17.89
N LEU A 190 9.43 36.74 19.22
CA LEU A 190 8.42 37.50 19.95
C LEU A 190 8.01 38.73 19.12
N VAL A 191 6.71 38.91 18.83
CA VAL A 191 6.00 40.20 18.59
C VAL A 191 4.58 39.96 18.02
N VAL A 192 4.27 38.84 17.36
CA VAL A 192 3.04 38.78 16.53
C VAL A 192 1.80 38.15 17.22
N ASP A 193 1.96 37.48 18.36
CA ASP A 193 0.86 36.66 18.93
C ASP A 193 -0.24 37.47 19.65
N CYS A 194 0.04 38.69 20.11
CA CYS A 194 -0.97 39.55 20.77
C CYS A 194 -1.80 40.40 19.80
N ALA A 195 -1.28 40.75 18.63
CA ALA A 195 -2.00 41.57 17.65
C ALA A 195 -3.03 40.76 16.85
N PHE A 196 -2.78 39.46 16.66
CA PHE A 196 -3.64 38.59 15.86
C PHE A 196 -4.96 38.22 16.58
N LYS A 197 -4.94 38.10 17.91
CA LYS A 197 -6.12 37.73 18.71
C LYS A 197 -7.11 38.87 18.95
N SER A 198 -6.67 40.13 18.92
CA SER A 198 -7.56 41.30 19.04
C SER A 198 -8.23 41.70 17.72
N LEU A 199 -7.70 41.28 16.55
CA LEU A 199 -8.22 41.69 15.25
C LEU A 199 -9.42 40.87 14.76
N LEU A 200 -9.67 39.69 15.36
CA LEU A 200 -10.69 38.73 14.90
C LEU A 200 -12.07 38.87 15.56
N GLY A 201 -12.29 39.84 16.45
CA GLY A 201 -13.63 40.22 16.92
C GLY A 201 -14.48 39.10 17.54
N LEU A 202 -13.87 38.00 18.00
CA LEU A 202 -14.59 36.88 18.61
C LEU A 202 -15.12 37.31 19.99
N ARG A 203 -16.41 37.63 20.06
CA ARG A 203 -17.15 37.83 21.31
C ARG A 203 -17.42 36.47 21.95
N PHE A 204 -16.95 36.29 23.18
CA PHE A 204 -17.43 35.23 24.05
C PHE A 204 -18.87 35.54 24.47
N HIS A 205 -19.81 34.67 24.11
CA HIS A 205 -21.06 34.54 24.85
C HIS A 205 -20.94 33.39 25.85
N ASP A 206 -21.17 33.77 27.10
CA ASP A 206 -21.70 33.00 28.23
C ASP A 206 -20.86 31.85 28.79
N VAL A 207 -19.95 32.22 29.69
CA VAL A 207 -19.71 31.44 30.90
C VAL A 207 -20.19 32.29 32.09
N TYR A 208 -21.23 31.77 32.74
CA TYR A 208 -21.89 32.19 33.98
C TYR A 208 -21.31 33.38 34.75
N ALA A 209 -22.16 34.40 34.90
CA ALA A 209 -21.99 35.51 35.83
C ALA A 209 -21.97 35.03 37.30
N THR A 210 -21.03 35.57 38.08
CA THR A 210 -21.22 35.90 39.50
C THR A 210 -21.02 37.41 39.67
N PRO A 211 -21.85 38.10 40.47
CA PRO A 211 -21.95 39.55 40.44
C PRO A 211 -21.01 40.22 41.44
N GLY A 212 -20.43 41.36 41.03
CA GLY A 212 -19.94 42.39 41.93
C GLY A 212 -18.48 42.79 41.72
N THR A 213 -18.24 43.82 40.91
CA THR A 213 -17.71 45.12 41.36
C THR A 213 -17.33 45.99 40.17
N SER A 214 -17.71 47.26 40.29
CA SER A 214 -17.50 48.37 39.37
C SER A 214 -16.05 48.86 39.35
N TYR A 215 -15.52 49.32 38.21
CA TYR A 215 -14.81 50.61 38.12
C TYR A 215 -14.56 51.09 36.68
N ARG A 216 -14.68 52.42 36.49
CA ARG A 216 -14.37 53.19 35.25
C ARG A 216 -12.93 53.75 35.32
N PRO A 217 -12.33 54.20 34.19
CA PRO A 217 -10.88 54.24 33.98
C PRO A 217 -10.21 55.56 34.41
N PRO A 218 -8.87 55.62 34.45
CA PRO A 218 -8.23 56.63 33.59
C PRO A 218 -6.91 56.23 32.90
N PHE A 219 -6.65 57.06 31.88
CA PHE A 219 -5.49 57.29 31.01
C PHE A 219 -4.07 56.98 31.51
N ILE A 220 -3.30 56.36 30.58
CA ILE A 220 -1.91 56.56 30.13
C ILE A 220 -0.83 56.85 31.20
N ALA A 221 0.09 55.89 31.38
CA ALA A 221 1.53 56.09 31.17
C ALA A 221 2.29 54.76 31.22
N SER A 222 3.37 54.70 30.42
CA SER A 222 4.35 53.63 30.29
C SER A 222 4.86 53.08 31.63
N GLN A 223 4.69 51.77 31.86
CA GLN A 223 5.61 50.97 32.67
C GLN A 223 5.36 49.48 32.44
N THR A 224 6.44 48.75 32.18
CA THR A 224 6.50 47.30 32.00
C THR A 224 6.09 46.61 33.30
N PHE A 225 4.91 45.98 33.32
CA PHE A 225 4.51 45.07 34.40
C PHE A 225 4.79 43.63 33.98
N VAL A 226 5.67 42.96 34.74
CA VAL A 226 5.81 41.51 34.76
C VAL A 226 4.60 40.97 35.52
N PHE A 227 3.69 40.28 34.83
CA PHE A 227 2.69 39.43 35.49
C PHE A 227 3.25 38.01 35.56
N GLU A 228 3.62 37.61 36.78
CA GLU A 228 3.70 36.21 37.20
C GLU A 228 2.29 35.62 37.12
N ILE A 229 2.05 34.72 36.16
CA ILE A 229 0.91 33.82 36.20
C ILE A 229 1.39 32.51 36.79
N THR A 230 1.06 32.30 38.06
CA THR A 230 1.10 30.99 38.71
C THR A 230 0.01 30.11 38.06
N CYS A 231 0.45 29.11 37.30
CA CYS A 231 -0.43 28.00 36.90
C CYS A 231 -0.68 27.11 38.11
N SER A 232 -1.75 27.37 38.85
CA SER A 232 -2.34 26.38 39.76
C SER A 232 -3.41 25.58 39.01
N GLY A 233 -3.25 24.26 39.01
CA GLY A 233 -4.30 23.32 38.60
C GLY A 233 -4.17 22.77 37.19
N TYR A 234 -3.09 22.04 36.90
CA TYR A 234 -3.12 20.76 36.17
C TYR A 234 -1.81 20.02 36.46
N SER A 235 -1.61 19.69 37.74
CA SER A 235 -0.63 18.69 38.15
C SER A 235 -1.25 17.32 37.91
N GLY A 236 -1.08 16.79 36.70
CA GLY A 236 -1.62 15.49 36.30
C GLY A 236 -1.00 15.02 35.00
N CYS A 237 0.17 14.38 35.13
CA CYS A 237 0.81 13.54 34.12
C CYS A 237 1.30 14.22 32.83
N LEU A 238 2.35 15.05 32.93
CA LEU A 238 3.38 15.13 31.89
C LEU A 238 4.26 13.88 31.96
N ALA A 239 3.70 12.72 31.58
CA ALA A 239 4.52 11.70 30.96
C ALA A 239 4.61 12.11 29.49
N GLN A 240 5.83 12.26 28.98
CA GLN A 240 6.07 12.32 27.54
C GLN A 240 5.44 11.07 26.92
N ASP A 241 4.24 11.17 26.36
CA ASP A 241 3.69 10.11 25.53
C ASP A 241 4.58 10.06 24.27
N PRO A 242 5.39 9.00 24.08
CA PRO A 242 6.28 8.93 22.94
C PRO A 242 5.43 9.04 21.68
N MET A 243 5.71 10.05 20.84
CA MET A 243 5.06 10.29 19.54
C MET A 243 4.51 8.98 18.97
N ARG A 244 3.17 8.78 19.03
CA ARG A 244 2.56 7.59 18.44
C ARG A 244 2.92 7.58 16.96
N LYS A 245 3.80 6.64 16.59
CA LYS A 245 4.24 6.41 15.22
C LYS A 245 2.99 6.33 14.33
N PRO A 246 2.93 7.00 13.18
CA PRO A 246 1.84 6.80 12.23
C PRO A 246 1.88 5.33 11.80
N LEU A 247 0.94 4.54 12.33
CA LEU A 247 0.77 3.15 11.98
C LEU A 247 -0.32 3.13 10.92
N MET A 248 0.07 3.18 9.64
CA MET A 248 -0.70 2.38 8.67
C MET A 248 -0.77 0.98 9.29
N ARG A 249 -1.96 0.49 9.62
CA ARG A 249 -2.12 -0.91 9.99
C ARG A 249 -2.19 -1.72 8.71
N ILE A 250 -1.55 -2.89 8.74
CA ILE A 250 -1.66 -3.85 7.65
C ILE A 250 -3.13 -4.29 7.60
N PRO A 251 -3.85 -4.09 6.48
CA PRO A 251 -5.24 -4.47 6.41
C PRO A 251 -5.38 -6.00 6.29
N TYR A 252 -6.50 -6.52 6.79
CA TYR A 252 -6.87 -7.94 6.74
C TYR A 252 -5.83 -8.86 7.40
N THR A 253 -5.45 -8.58 8.65
CA THR A 253 -4.56 -9.44 9.45
C THR A 253 -5.29 -10.58 10.17
N ASP A 254 -6.61 -10.51 10.25
CA ASP A 254 -7.46 -11.52 10.86
C ASP A 254 -7.96 -12.55 9.83
N ILE A 255 -8.62 -13.60 10.34
CA ILE A 255 -9.19 -14.65 9.51
C ILE A 255 -10.32 -14.06 8.67
N LEU A 256 -10.21 -14.20 7.35
CA LEU A 256 -11.29 -13.83 6.43
C LEU A 256 -12.47 -14.80 6.60
N ALA A 257 -13.66 -14.36 6.20
CA ALA A 257 -14.87 -15.18 6.25
C ALA A 257 -14.65 -16.56 5.63
N ALA A 258 -15.35 -17.57 6.16
CA ALA A 258 -15.28 -18.92 5.62
C ALA A 258 -15.67 -18.94 4.13
N PRO A 259 -15.00 -19.76 3.31
CA PRO A 259 -15.23 -19.75 1.88
C PRO A 259 -16.60 -20.31 1.50
N VAL A 260 -17.22 -19.72 0.48
CA VAL A 260 -18.42 -20.26 -0.15
C VAL A 260 -17.99 -21.22 -1.26
N ILE A 261 -18.06 -22.53 -1.00
CA ILE A 261 -17.64 -23.56 -1.96
C ILE A 261 -18.63 -23.65 -3.13
N ILE A 262 -18.11 -23.60 -4.34
CA ILE A 262 -18.89 -23.54 -5.59
C ILE A 262 -18.22 -24.43 -6.66
N PRO A 263 -18.95 -25.34 -7.31
CA PRO A 263 -20.23 -25.89 -6.90
C PRO A 263 -20.14 -26.53 -5.50
N SER A 264 -21.28 -26.82 -4.87
CA SER A 264 -21.31 -27.45 -3.53
C SER A 264 -20.63 -28.82 -3.49
N SER A 265 -20.53 -29.51 -4.63
CA SER A 265 -19.79 -30.76 -4.80
C SER A 265 -18.27 -30.58 -4.66
N ALA A 266 -17.74 -29.37 -4.84
CA ALA A 266 -16.31 -29.05 -4.84
C ALA A 266 -15.66 -29.00 -3.44
N THR A 267 -16.31 -29.59 -2.44
CA THR A 267 -15.79 -29.80 -1.07
C THR A 267 -14.81 -30.97 -0.99
N THR A 268 -14.75 -31.82 -2.01
CA THR A 268 -13.86 -32.98 -2.10
C THR A 268 -12.85 -32.82 -3.22
N LEU A 269 -11.76 -33.58 -3.19
CA LEU A 269 -10.78 -33.60 -4.29
C LEU A 269 -11.45 -33.91 -5.63
N GLN A 270 -12.26 -34.97 -5.71
CA GLN A 270 -12.91 -35.35 -6.95
C GLN A 270 -13.91 -34.31 -7.44
N GLY A 271 -14.71 -33.72 -6.54
CA GLY A 271 -15.64 -32.65 -6.92
C GLY A 271 -14.92 -31.38 -7.38
N GLY A 272 -13.83 -31.00 -6.72
CA GLY A 272 -12.98 -29.88 -7.14
C GLY A 272 -12.32 -30.11 -8.51
N LEU A 273 -11.91 -31.36 -8.78
CA LEU A 273 -11.39 -31.76 -10.09
C LEU A 273 -12.45 -31.66 -11.18
N SER A 274 -13.64 -32.24 -10.95
CA SER A 274 -14.76 -32.15 -11.90
C SER A 274 -15.14 -30.69 -12.20
N ALA A 275 -15.23 -29.84 -11.18
CA ALA A 275 -15.54 -28.43 -11.36
C ALA A 275 -14.48 -27.69 -12.19
N LEU A 276 -13.19 -27.94 -11.93
CA LEU A 276 -12.10 -27.34 -12.71
C LEU A 276 -12.02 -27.88 -14.14
N LEU A 277 -12.35 -29.16 -14.36
CA LEU A 277 -12.47 -29.70 -15.72
C LEU A 277 -13.57 -28.95 -16.50
N ASN A 278 -14.75 -28.81 -15.91
CA ASN A 278 -15.86 -28.05 -16.51
C ASN A 278 -15.47 -26.59 -16.78
N PHE A 279 -14.78 -25.94 -15.85
CA PHE A 279 -14.27 -24.58 -16.03
C PHE A 279 -13.37 -24.42 -17.26
N PHE A 280 -12.47 -25.37 -17.49
CA PHE A 280 -11.56 -25.33 -18.64
C PHE A 280 -12.23 -25.75 -19.96
N GLN A 281 -13.21 -26.66 -19.91
CA GLN A 281 -13.91 -27.19 -21.08
C GLN A 281 -15.03 -26.27 -21.58
N ALA A 282 -15.75 -25.60 -20.67
CA ALA A 282 -16.85 -24.71 -21.01
C ALA A 282 -16.34 -23.53 -21.84
N PRO A 283 -16.93 -23.22 -23.01
CA PRO A 283 -16.49 -22.09 -23.81
C PRO A 283 -16.66 -20.78 -23.02
N PRO A 284 -15.73 -19.82 -23.14
CA PRO A 284 -15.95 -18.52 -22.54
C PRO A 284 -17.12 -17.82 -23.28
N PRO A 285 -17.77 -16.83 -22.65
CA PRO A 285 -18.76 -15.99 -23.33
C PRO A 285 -18.26 -15.52 -24.70
N ASN A 286 -19.12 -15.51 -25.73
CA ASN A 286 -18.73 -15.31 -27.14
C ASN A 286 -17.93 -14.03 -27.46
N SER A 287 -17.92 -13.04 -26.55
CA SER A 287 -17.13 -11.81 -26.66
C SER A 287 -15.71 -11.92 -26.11
N LEU A 288 -15.32 -13.05 -25.52
CA LEU A 288 -14.10 -13.23 -24.78
C LEU A 288 -13.15 -14.28 -25.42
N PRO A 289 -11.82 -14.08 -25.32
CA PRO A 289 -10.85 -15.05 -25.86
C PRO A 289 -10.92 -16.41 -25.17
N ASN A 290 -10.66 -17.50 -25.90
CA ASN A 290 -10.47 -18.83 -25.31
C ASN A 290 -9.08 -18.98 -24.68
N ALA A 291 -8.79 -18.18 -23.66
CA ALA A 291 -7.52 -18.15 -22.95
C ALA A 291 -7.73 -17.88 -21.46
N THR A 292 -6.98 -18.58 -20.61
CA THR A 292 -7.00 -18.37 -19.15
C THR A 292 -5.79 -17.58 -18.71
N VAL A 293 -6.02 -16.52 -17.93
CA VAL A 293 -4.99 -15.83 -17.16
C VAL A 293 -5.03 -16.33 -15.71
N VAL A 294 -3.86 -16.54 -15.13
CA VAL A 294 -3.72 -17.03 -13.76
C VAL A 294 -3.26 -15.88 -12.86
N LEU A 295 -3.87 -15.74 -11.68
CA LEU A 295 -3.46 -14.81 -10.62
C LEU A 295 -3.01 -15.58 -9.38
N THR A 296 -1.74 -15.46 -9.00
CA THR A 296 -1.16 -16.24 -7.89
C THR A 296 -0.76 -15.38 -6.69
N GLY A 297 -0.65 -16.01 -5.52
CA GLY A 297 -0.05 -15.44 -4.32
C GLY A 297 0.69 -16.46 -3.46
N ALA A 298 1.05 -16.05 -2.24
CA ALA A 298 2.04 -16.76 -1.42
C ALA A 298 1.60 -18.18 -1.04
N GLY A 299 0.30 -18.46 -1.02
CA GLY A 299 -0.25 -19.79 -0.76
C GLY A 299 0.19 -20.86 -1.76
N LEU A 300 0.53 -20.47 -3.01
CA LEU A 300 1.09 -21.39 -4.01
C LEU A 300 2.52 -21.86 -3.64
N SER A 301 3.27 -21.03 -2.91
CA SER A 301 4.67 -21.30 -2.56
C SER A 301 4.84 -21.94 -1.18
N VAL A 302 3.74 -22.22 -0.45
CA VAL A 302 3.80 -22.86 0.88
C VAL A 302 4.46 -24.24 0.82
N ALA A 303 4.11 -25.05 -0.18
CA ALA A 303 4.71 -26.38 -0.38
C ALA A 303 6.20 -26.33 -0.79
N SER A 304 6.73 -25.15 -1.10
CA SER A 304 8.18 -24.93 -1.32
C SER A 304 8.94 -24.62 -0.03
N GLY A 305 8.29 -24.68 1.13
CA GLY A 305 8.88 -24.35 2.43
C GLY A 305 8.89 -22.84 2.75
N LEU A 306 8.23 -22.02 1.94
CA LEU A 306 8.08 -20.59 2.21
C LEU A 306 6.83 -20.34 3.07
N ALA A 307 6.92 -19.42 4.02
CA ALA A 307 5.74 -19.00 4.78
C ALA A 307 4.76 -18.24 3.88
N ASP A 308 3.48 -18.19 4.27
CA ASP A 308 2.52 -17.22 3.75
C ASP A 308 2.26 -16.10 4.77
N TYR A 309 1.49 -15.08 4.37
CA TYR A 309 1.22 -13.93 5.24
C TYR A 309 0.01 -14.13 6.16
N ARG A 310 -1.06 -14.75 5.66
CA ARG A 310 -2.43 -14.65 6.25
C ARG A 310 -3.12 -15.99 6.52
N GLY A 311 -2.61 -17.11 6.01
CA GLY A 311 -3.13 -18.43 6.33
C GLY A 311 -2.98 -18.76 7.80
N VAL A 312 -3.47 -19.92 8.25
CA VAL A 312 -3.55 -20.27 9.67
C VAL A 312 -2.23 -20.13 10.43
N LYS A 313 -1.11 -20.46 9.76
CA LYS A 313 0.26 -20.33 10.28
C LYS A 313 1.03 -19.13 9.68
N GLY A 314 0.33 -18.22 9.00
CA GLY A 314 0.91 -17.10 8.29
C GLY A 314 1.54 -16.04 9.19
N THR A 315 2.50 -15.30 8.65
CA THR A 315 3.34 -14.35 9.38
C THR A 315 2.54 -13.37 10.25
N TYR A 316 1.48 -12.75 9.73
CA TYR A 316 0.69 -11.76 10.50
C TYR A 316 -0.10 -12.38 11.66
N ARG A 317 -0.33 -13.70 11.63
CA ARG A 317 -1.04 -14.40 12.71
C ARG A 317 -0.10 -14.86 13.81
N VAL A 318 1.04 -15.43 13.41
CA VAL A 318 2.00 -16.04 14.33
C VAL A 318 2.99 -15.03 14.92
N ASN A 319 3.32 -13.95 14.18
CA ASN A 319 4.15 -12.86 14.66
C ASN A 319 3.34 -11.57 14.70
N LYS A 320 2.60 -11.35 15.80
CA LYS A 320 1.75 -10.16 16.00
C LYS A 320 2.55 -8.85 16.08
N SER A 321 3.85 -8.92 16.39
CA SER A 321 4.77 -7.78 16.38
C SER A 321 5.39 -7.51 15.01
N TYR A 322 5.24 -8.41 14.04
CA TYR A 322 5.80 -8.21 12.70
C TYR A 322 5.17 -7.00 12.03
N ARG A 323 6.03 -6.08 11.61
CA ARG A 323 5.65 -4.92 10.81
C ARG A 323 6.53 -4.89 9.56
N PRO A 324 5.94 -4.96 8.35
CA PRO A 324 6.69 -4.79 7.11
C PRO A 324 7.30 -3.39 7.10
N ILE A 325 8.46 -3.25 6.46
CA ILE A 325 9.02 -1.93 6.25
C ILE A 325 8.18 -1.16 5.22
N TYR A 326 7.88 0.10 5.52
CA TYR A 326 7.23 0.99 4.57
C TYR A 326 8.24 1.62 3.64
N HIS A 327 7.84 1.90 2.39
CA HIS A 327 8.69 2.54 1.39
C HIS A 327 9.27 3.87 1.90
N TYR A 328 8.43 4.76 2.42
CA TYR A 328 8.88 6.05 2.95
C TYR A 328 9.90 5.87 4.10
N GLU A 329 9.70 4.86 4.95
CA GLU A 329 10.59 4.56 6.07
C GLU A 329 11.96 4.09 5.56
N PHE A 330 11.97 3.22 4.54
CA PHE A 330 13.20 2.76 3.89
C PHE A 330 13.97 3.90 3.22
N ILE A 331 13.28 4.78 2.48
CA ILE A 331 13.92 5.89 1.77
C ILE A 331 14.48 6.94 2.73
N SER A 332 13.70 7.34 3.74
CA SER A 332 14.05 8.47 4.61
C SER A 332 14.97 8.12 5.78
N ASN A 333 15.00 6.86 6.22
CA ASN A 333 15.68 6.49 7.47
C ASN A 333 16.82 5.49 7.27
N HIS A 334 18.06 5.94 7.48
CA HIS A 334 19.27 5.12 7.38
C HIS A 334 19.26 3.92 8.34
N GLU A 335 18.80 4.09 9.58
CA GLU A 335 18.73 3.02 10.58
C GLU A 335 17.64 1.99 10.23
N ALA A 336 16.54 2.43 9.61
CA ALA A 336 15.53 1.51 9.10
C ALA A 336 16.08 0.63 7.96
N ARG A 337 16.93 1.19 7.09
CA ARG A 337 17.62 0.41 6.03
C ARG A 337 18.58 -0.61 6.61
N LYS A 338 19.38 -0.24 7.62
CA LYS A 338 20.27 -1.18 8.32
C LYS A 338 19.48 -2.36 8.90
N ARG A 339 18.39 -2.06 9.62
CA ARG A 339 17.48 -3.07 10.18
C ARG A 339 16.90 -3.98 9.10
N TYR A 340 16.42 -3.41 7.98
CA TYR A 340 15.89 -4.20 6.88
C TYR A 340 16.95 -5.13 6.28
N TRP A 341 18.12 -4.59 5.92
CA TRP A 341 19.16 -5.37 5.26
C TRP A 341 19.75 -6.44 6.16
N ALA A 342 19.89 -6.21 7.46
CA ALA A 342 20.31 -7.24 8.42
C ALA A 342 19.33 -8.43 8.46
N ARG A 343 18.04 -8.13 8.50
CA ARG A 343 16.97 -9.13 8.51
C ARG A 343 16.87 -9.90 7.19
N SER A 344 16.98 -9.19 6.06
CA SER A 344 17.04 -9.77 4.72
C SER A 344 18.30 -10.61 4.51
N PHE A 345 19.45 -10.20 5.06
CA PHE A 345 20.72 -10.93 4.93
C PHE A 345 20.61 -12.35 5.47
N LEU A 346 19.96 -12.53 6.62
CA LEU A 346 19.77 -13.85 7.22
C LEU A 346 18.75 -14.68 6.45
N GLY A 347 17.60 -14.09 6.12
CA GLY A 347 16.50 -14.83 5.48
C GLY A 347 16.70 -15.11 3.99
N TRP A 348 17.61 -14.40 3.31
CA TRP A 348 17.98 -14.67 1.90
C TRP A 348 18.38 -16.14 1.69
N SER A 349 19.07 -16.74 2.67
CA SER A 349 19.52 -18.13 2.58
C SER A 349 18.37 -19.15 2.45
N SER A 350 17.23 -18.92 3.13
CA SER A 350 16.05 -19.79 3.03
C SER A 350 15.36 -19.62 1.68
N LEU A 351 15.18 -18.39 1.21
CA LEU A 351 14.56 -18.12 -0.09
C LEU A 351 15.42 -18.63 -1.25
N HIS A 352 16.73 -18.41 -1.19
CA HIS A 352 17.67 -18.81 -2.23
C HIS A 352 17.74 -20.34 -2.41
N LYS A 353 17.53 -21.11 -1.33
CA LYS A 353 17.46 -22.59 -1.36
C LYS A 353 16.11 -23.13 -1.83
N ALA A 354 15.04 -22.35 -1.71
CA ALA A 354 13.70 -22.80 -2.06
C ALA A 354 13.54 -22.94 -3.58
N LEU A 355 12.77 -23.95 -4.00
CA LEU A 355 12.55 -24.30 -5.40
C LEU A 355 11.05 -24.32 -5.73
N PRO A 356 10.66 -24.14 -7.01
CA PRO A 356 9.28 -24.34 -7.42
C PRO A 356 8.78 -25.75 -7.06
N ASN A 357 7.52 -25.83 -6.60
CA ASN A 357 6.88 -27.08 -6.19
C ASN A 357 5.94 -27.65 -7.28
N ALA A 358 5.26 -28.77 -6.97
CA ALA A 358 4.35 -29.46 -7.89
C ALA A 358 3.23 -28.56 -8.46
N GLY A 359 2.71 -27.59 -7.69
CA GLY A 359 1.70 -26.65 -8.18
C GLY A 359 2.24 -25.72 -9.28
N HIS A 360 3.49 -25.28 -9.17
CA HIS A 360 4.14 -24.46 -10.20
C HIS A 360 4.37 -25.28 -11.48
N TYR A 361 4.82 -26.53 -11.36
CA TYR A 361 4.99 -27.41 -12.52
C TYR A 361 3.66 -27.87 -13.12
N ALA A 362 2.58 -27.94 -12.33
CA ALA A 362 1.25 -28.18 -12.88
C ALA A 362 0.80 -26.98 -13.74
N LEU A 363 1.09 -25.74 -13.36
CA LEU A 363 0.84 -24.56 -14.20
C LEU A 363 1.63 -24.59 -15.52
N ARG A 364 2.90 -25.03 -15.47
CA ARG A 364 3.69 -25.30 -16.69
C ARG A 364 2.92 -26.25 -17.62
N ASP A 365 2.43 -27.35 -17.05
CA ASP A 365 1.76 -28.41 -17.81
C ASP A 365 0.41 -27.96 -18.35
N LEU A 366 -0.37 -27.17 -17.60
CA LEU A 366 -1.60 -26.53 -18.09
C LEU A 366 -1.32 -25.54 -19.23
N GLY A 367 -0.20 -24.82 -19.18
CA GLY A 367 0.27 -23.98 -20.28
C GLY A 367 0.64 -24.80 -21.52
N ASN A 368 1.32 -25.93 -21.35
CA ASN A 368 1.66 -26.85 -22.45
C ASN A 368 0.41 -27.48 -23.09
N LEU A 369 -0.67 -27.66 -22.32
CA LEU A 369 -1.99 -28.07 -22.83
C LEU A 369 -2.76 -26.93 -23.53
N GLY A 370 -2.20 -25.72 -23.60
CA GLY A 370 -2.85 -24.55 -24.21
C GLY A 370 -3.94 -23.89 -23.36
N LEU A 371 -4.14 -24.34 -22.11
CA LEU A 371 -5.22 -23.87 -21.25
C LEU A 371 -4.86 -22.58 -20.49
N VAL A 372 -3.57 -22.38 -20.21
CA VAL A 372 -3.04 -21.20 -19.49
C VAL A 372 -2.15 -20.38 -20.43
N ARG A 373 -2.45 -19.09 -20.57
CA ARG A 373 -1.76 -18.17 -21.49
C ARG A 373 -0.72 -17.29 -20.81
N SER A 374 -1.00 -16.84 -19.60
CA SER A 374 -0.13 -15.93 -18.85
C SER A 374 -0.39 -16.02 -17.34
N VAL A 375 0.60 -15.63 -16.55
CA VAL A 375 0.53 -15.59 -15.09
C VAL A 375 0.77 -14.17 -14.60
N ILE A 376 -0.04 -13.72 -13.66
CA ILE A 376 0.19 -12.54 -12.82
C ILE A 376 0.45 -13.06 -11.41
N THR A 377 1.56 -12.68 -10.80
CA THR A 377 1.91 -13.15 -9.46
C THR A 377 2.14 -11.97 -8.51
N GLN A 378 1.65 -12.10 -7.28
CA GLN A 378 2.00 -11.23 -6.16
C GLN A 378 3.32 -11.67 -5.50
N ASN A 379 3.82 -12.87 -5.82
CA ASN A 379 4.99 -13.41 -5.17
C ASN A 379 6.26 -12.74 -5.69
N VAL A 380 7.23 -12.61 -4.80
CA VAL A 380 8.55 -12.01 -5.07
C VAL A 380 9.66 -13.09 -5.11
N ASP A 381 9.28 -14.37 -5.13
CA ASP A 381 10.15 -15.55 -5.10
C ASP A 381 10.72 -15.96 -6.48
N SER A 382 10.13 -15.42 -7.55
CA SER A 382 10.51 -15.70 -8.94
C SER A 382 10.41 -17.18 -9.33
N PHE A 383 9.50 -17.95 -8.73
CA PHE A 383 9.31 -19.35 -9.07
C PHE A 383 8.64 -19.57 -10.42
N HIS A 384 7.73 -18.69 -10.83
CA HIS A 384 7.07 -18.77 -12.14
C HIS A 384 8.07 -18.75 -13.33
N PRO A 385 8.96 -17.75 -13.45
CA PRO A 385 9.95 -17.77 -14.54
C PRO A 385 10.94 -18.94 -14.45
N LYS A 386 11.17 -19.53 -13.26
CA LYS A 386 12.00 -20.74 -13.08
C LYS A 386 11.27 -22.01 -13.52
N ALA A 387 9.98 -22.16 -13.18
CA ALA A 387 9.20 -23.37 -13.43
C ALA A 387 8.69 -23.47 -14.88
N HIS A 388 8.39 -22.32 -15.50
CA HIS A 388 7.79 -22.24 -16.83
C HIS A 388 8.19 -20.94 -17.55
N PRO A 389 9.47 -20.79 -17.96
CA PRO A 389 9.98 -19.58 -18.61
C PRO A 389 9.25 -19.21 -19.91
N GLN A 390 8.59 -20.17 -20.56
CA GLN A 390 7.82 -19.98 -21.78
C GLN A 390 6.45 -19.31 -21.57
N ILE A 391 5.94 -19.29 -20.32
CA ILE A 391 4.66 -18.64 -20.01
C ILE A 391 4.95 -17.21 -19.52
N PRO A 392 4.46 -16.17 -20.22
CA PRO A 392 4.60 -14.79 -19.79
C PRO A 392 4.13 -14.61 -18.34
N SER A 393 5.05 -14.15 -17.49
CA SER A 393 4.83 -13.99 -16.04
C SER A 393 5.03 -12.53 -15.64
N ILE A 394 4.02 -11.93 -15.02
CA ILE A 394 4.02 -10.55 -14.54
C ILE A 394 4.18 -10.58 -13.02
N GLU A 395 5.35 -10.19 -12.54
CA GLU A 395 5.68 -10.08 -11.11
C GLU A 395 5.17 -8.75 -10.55
N LEU A 396 3.90 -8.72 -10.13
CA LEU A 396 3.15 -7.51 -9.76
C LEU A 396 3.81 -6.71 -8.63
N HIS A 397 4.45 -7.42 -7.70
CA HIS A 397 5.15 -6.85 -6.55
C HIS A 397 6.67 -6.88 -6.70
N GLY A 398 7.18 -7.05 -7.92
CA GLY A 398 8.61 -7.16 -8.21
C GLY A 398 9.20 -8.50 -7.77
N TYR A 399 10.48 -8.52 -7.47
CA TYR A 399 11.22 -9.76 -7.22
C TYR A 399 12.43 -9.54 -6.29
N LEU A 400 12.80 -10.59 -5.55
CA LEU A 400 13.92 -10.54 -4.61
C LEU A 400 15.27 -10.92 -5.24
N ARG A 401 15.29 -11.44 -6.47
CA ARG A 401 16.54 -11.81 -7.19
C ARG A 401 17.45 -10.63 -7.52
N SER A 402 16.98 -9.39 -7.38
CA SER A 402 17.76 -8.18 -7.64
C SER A 402 17.56 -7.11 -6.58
N THR A 403 18.51 -6.18 -6.54
CA THR A 403 18.36 -4.87 -5.91
C THR A 403 18.26 -3.79 -6.98
N VAL A 404 17.58 -2.69 -6.67
CA VAL A 404 17.39 -1.53 -7.55
C VAL A 404 17.85 -0.26 -6.82
N CYS A 405 18.60 0.59 -7.51
CA CYS A 405 18.97 1.90 -6.99
C CYS A 405 17.78 2.85 -7.00
N THR A 406 17.49 3.48 -5.85
CA THR A 406 16.38 4.42 -5.73
C THR A 406 16.64 5.74 -6.46
N SER A 407 17.90 6.05 -6.78
CA SER A 407 18.31 7.27 -7.48
C SER A 407 18.40 7.07 -9.00
N CYS A 408 19.25 6.15 -9.47
CA CYS A 408 19.49 5.98 -10.92
C CYS A 408 18.74 4.81 -11.56
N ARG A 409 17.95 4.05 -10.78
CA ARG A 409 17.18 2.87 -11.24
C ARG A 409 18.01 1.71 -11.80
N ALA A 410 19.34 1.74 -11.70
CA ALA A 410 20.18 0.60 -12.05
C ALA A 410 19.86 -0.60 -11.14
N GLU A 411 19.75 -1.78 -11.74
CA GLU A 411 19.54 -3.04 -11.06
C GLU A 411 20.84 -3.83 -10.91
N TYR A 412 20.99 -4.55 -9.80
CA TYR A 412 22.13 -5.38 -9.49
C TYR A 412 21.67 -6.74 -8.94
N PRO A 413 22.35 -7.86 -9.27
CA PRO A 413 22.00 -9.18 -8.74
C PRO A 413 22.01 -9.21 -7.21
N ARG A 414 20.99 -9.84 -6.61
CA ARG A 414 20.89 -9.96 -5.14
C ARG A 414 22.01 -10.80 -4.54
N ASP A 415 22.55 -11.77 -5.30
CA ASP A 415 23.65 -12.63 -4.87
C ASP A 415 24.97 -11.87 -4.72
N GLU A 416 25.31 -11.02 -5.69
CA GLU A 416 26.48 -10.14 -5.59
C GLU A 416 26.33 -9.17 -4.41
N PHE A 417 25.13 -8.58 -4.25
CA PHE A 417 24.83 -7.73 -3.10
C PHE A 417 24.91 -8.50 -1.78
N GLN A 418 24.51 -9.78 -1.73
CA GLN A 418 24.62 -10.63 -0.54
C GLN A 418 26.08 -10.86 -0.15
N GLN A 419 26.96 -11.08 -1.11
CA GLN A 419 28.40 -11.23 -0.87
C GLN A 419 28.99 -9.95 -0.29
N GLU A 420 28.59 -8.80 -0.83
CA GLU A 420 29.05 -7.51 -0.33
C GLU A 420 28.52 -7.20 1.09
N LEU A 421 27.27 -7.57 1.38
CA LEU A 421 26.74 -7.53 2.75
C LEU A 421 27.57 -8.42 3.69
N ALA A 422 27.95 -9.64 3.28
CA ALA A 422 28.76 -10.53 4.11
C ALA A 422 30.16 -9.94 4.35
N ARG A 423 30.80 -9.39 3.31
CA ARG A 423 32.12 -8.75 3.39
C ARG A 423 32.13 -7.56 4.36
N LEU A 424 31.12 -6.70 4.28
CA LEU A 424 30.97 -5.53 5.17
C LEU A 424 30.58 -5.90 6.60
N ASN A 425 30.05 -7.11 6.83
CA ASN A 425 29.51 -7.55 8.11
C ASN A 425 30.03 -8.95 8.53
N PRO A 426 31.35 -9.14 8.74
CA PRO A 426 31.94 -10.46 8.97
C PRO A 426 31.36 -11.20 10.19
N ARG A 427 30.97 -10.47 11.24
CA ARG A 427 30.32 -11.09 12.43
C ARG A 427 28.92 -11.64 12.11
N TRP A 428 28.17 -10.96 11.25
CA TRP A 428 26.86 -11.42 10.80
C TRP A 428 27.00 -12.60 9.83
N ALA A 429 28.03 -12.60 8.98
CA ALA A 429 28.34 -13.72 8.12
C ALA A 429 28.67 -15.00 8.93
N ALA A 430 29.53 -14.88 9.95
CA ALA A 430 29.84 -15.98 10.85
C ALA A 430 28.60 -16.52 11.59
N LEU A 431 27.70 -15.62 12.02
CA LEU A 431 26.42 -16.00 12.62
C LEU A 431 25.54 -16.79 11.64
N LEU A 432 25.45 -16.35 10.38
CA LEU A 432 24.68 -17.02 9.34
C LEU A 432 25.24 -18.43 9.05
N GLU A 433 26.57 -18.58 8.97
CA GLU A 433 27.22 -19.88 8.78
C GLU A 433 26.88 -20.86 9.93
N GLN A 434 26.96 -20.39 11.18
CA GLN A 434 26.57 -21.19 12.36
C GLN A 434 25.10 -21.57 12.34
N ALA A 435 24.22 -20.64 11.93
CA ALA A 435 22.78 -20.90 11.81
C ALA A 435 22.47 -21.93 10.72
N ILE A 436 23.19 -21.91 9.60
CA ILE A 436 23.07 -22.90 8.53
C ILE A 436 23.58 -24.26 9.00
N ALA A 437 24.77 -24.32 9.60
CA ALA A 437 25.40 -25.56 10.04
C ALA A 437 24.60 -26.30 11.13
N SER A 438 23.96 -25.55 12.03
CA SER A 438 23.10 -26.10 13.08
C SER A 438 21.71 -26.51 12.59
N GLY A 439 21.34 -26.22 11.34
CA GLY A 439 19.99 -26.45 10.81
C GLY A 439 18.92 -25.53 11.40
N ALA A 440 19.32 -24.47 12.12
CA ALA A 440 18.40 -23.57 12.83
C ALA A 440 17.38 -22.88 11.91
N LEU A 441 17.70 -22.73 10.63
CA LEU A 441 16.83 -22.12 9.62
C LEU A 441 15.73 -23.05 9.07
N ASN A 442 15.74 -24.35 9.41
CA ASN A 442 14.88 -25.37 8.79
C ASN A 442 13.92 -26.10 9.76
N THR A 443 13.89 -25.78 11.05
CA THR A 443 13.12 -26.56 12.05
C THR A 443 11.63 -26.19 12.13
N GLU A 444 10.76 -27.21 12.14
CA GLU A 444 9.30 -27.10 12.29
C GLU A 444 8.81 -27.04 13.75
N ASN A 445 9.71 -27.25 14.73
CA ASN A 445 9.36 -27.38 16.15
C ASN A 445 9.30 -26.02 16.87
N THR A 446 8.16 -25.67 17.46
CA THR A 446 7.90 -24.39 18.15
C THR A 446 8.79 -24.10 19.36
N GLU A 447 9.23 -25.12 20.10
CA GLU A 447 10.10 -24.95 21.28
C GLU A 447 11.57 -24.78 20.88
N GLU A 448 12.05 -25.53 19.88
CA GLU A 448 13.36 -25.27 19.28
C GLU A 448 13.40 -23.94 18.51
N ARG A 449 12.29 -23.54 17.87
CA ARG A 449 12.13 -22.23 17.19
C ARG A 449 12.23 -21.06 18.18
N ARG A 450 11.69 -21.19 19.40
CA ARG A 450 11.78 -20.15 20.46
C ARG A 450 13.17 -20.04 21.07
N PHE A 451 13.89 -21.16 21.18
CA PHE A 451 15.26 -21.17 21.69
C PHE A 451 16.30 -20.76 20.62
N LYS A 452 15.99 -20.93 19.32
CA LYS A 452 16.94 -20.77 18.20
C LYS A 452 16.63 -19.63 17.20
N GLY A 453 15.50 -18.93 17.34
CA GLY A 453 15.35 -17.49 16.99
C GLY A 453 15.31 -17.03 15.53
N LEU A 454 15.19 -17.89 14.50
CA LEU A 454 15.22 -17.45 13.09
C LEU A 454 14.03 -17.99 12.28
N LYS A 455 13.00 -17.15 12.05
CA LYS A 455 11.89 -17.47 11.12
C LYS A 455 11.96 -16.57 9.89
N ALA A 456 12.06 -17.16 8.69
CA ALA A 456 11.95 -16.45 7.41
C ALA A 456 10.48 -16.13 7.09
N ASN A 457 10.23 -14.91 6.66
CA ASN A 457 8.94 -14.43 6.16
C ASN A 457 8.81 -14.66 4.64
N PRO A 458 7.62 -14.46 4.04
CA PRO A 458 7.42 -14.75 2.61
C PRO A 458 8.26 -13.85 1.68
N ASP A 459 8.67 -12.67 2.16
CA ASP A 459 9.62 -11.76 1.52
C ASP A 459 11.09 -12.06 1.88
N GLY A 460 11.34 -13.19 2.54
CA GLY A 460 12.68 -13.67 2.86
C GLY A 460 13.40 -12.88 3.95
N ASP A 461 12.74 -12.07 4.77
CA ASP A 461 13.35 -11.42 5.95
C ASP A 461 13.18 -12.27 7.23
N VAL A 462 14.06 -12.07 8.23
CA VAL A 462 13.99 -12.75 9.55
C VAL A 462 13.85 -11.72 10.67
N ASP A 463 13.14 -12.03 11.76
CA ASP A 463 13.02 -11.15 12.92
C ASP A 463 14.03 -11.50 14.01
N LEU A 464 14.76 -10.51 14.56
CA LEU A 464 15.71 -10.67 15.67
C LEU A 464 15.46 -9.57 16.74
N PRO A 465 14.70 -9.85 17.80
CA PRO A 465 14.26 -8.83 18.75
C PRO A 465 15.39 -8.11 19.51
N GLU A 466 16.56 -8.72 19.66
CA GLU A 466 17.68 -8.20 20.47
C GLU A 466 18.96 -7.88 19.67
N ALA A 467 18.89 -7.93 18.33
CA ALA A 467 20.10 -7.74 17.53
C ALA A 467 20.53 -6.26 17.40
N PRO A 468 21.84 -5.95 17.45
CA PRO A 468 22.36 -4.59 17.32
C PRO A 468 22.38 -4.13 15.85
N TYR A 469 21.20 -3.93 15.27
CA TYR A 469 21.03 -3.54 13.86
C TYR A 469 21.78 -2.27 13.46
N THR A 470 22.02 -1.36 14.41
CA THR A 470 22.71 -0.08 14.20
C THR A 470 24.14 -0.23 13.66
N THR A 471 24.76 -1.41 13.89
CA THR A 471 26.10 -1.76 13.42
C THR A 471 26.12 -2.37 12.03
N PHE A 472 24.96 -2.75 11.48
CA PHE A 472 24.89 -3.37 10.16
C PHE A 472 25.20 -2.36 9.07
N ARG A 473 26.00 -2.77 8.09
CA ARG A 473 26.49 -1.93 6.99
C ARG A 473 26.02 -2.47 5.64
N TYR A 474 25.86 -1.61 4.66
CA TYR A 474 25.43 -1.98 3.30
C TYR A 474 26.12 -1.09 2.26
N PRO A 475 26.41 -1.60 1.05
CA PRO A 475 27.12 -0.84 0.03
C PRO A 475 26.19 0.18 -0.66
N PRO A 476 26.74 1.26 -1.25
CA PRO A 476 25.98 2.14 -2.14
C PRO A 476 25.79 1.50 -3.52
N CYS A 477 24.99 2.14 -4.36
CA CYS A 477 24.94 1.85 -5.80
C CYS A 477 26.29 2.18 -6.48
N PRO A 478 26.96 1.21 -7.12
CA PRO A 478 28.23 1.43 -7.82
C PRO A 478 28.18 2.53 -8.89
N LYS A 479 27.08 2.58 -9.66
CA LYS A 479 26.87 3.62 -10.67
C LYS A 479 26.75 5.01 -10.06
N CYS A 480 25.96 5.19 -8.99
CA CYS A 480 25.83 6.49 -8.35
C CYS A 480 27.07 6.90 -7.56
N LEU A 481 27.89 5.94 -7.12
CA LEU A 481 29.17 6.23 -6.48
C LEU A 481 30.18 6.79 -7.49
N SER A 482 30.22 6.24 -8.71
CA SER A 482 31.12 6.69 -9.77
C SER A 482 30.61 7.94 -10.49
N ASP A 483 29.31 8.01 -10.75
CA ASP A 483 28.66 9.14 -11.44
C ASP A 483 27.35 9.51 -10.70
N PRO A 484 27.44 10.38 -9.68
CA PRO A 484 26.26 10.78 -8.92
C PRO A 484 25.25 11.53 -9.79
N PRO A 485 23.95 11.18 -9.73
CA PRO A 485 22.93 11.81 -10.55
C PRO A 485 22.78 13.31 -10.25
N GLU A 486 22.42 14.08 -11.27
CA GLU A 486 22.16 15.52 -11.15
C GLU A 486 20.77 15.78 -10.53
N ILE A 487 20.70 16.76 -9.65
CA ILE A 487 19.46 17.36 -9.15
C ILE A 487 19.04 18.52 -10.04
N ALA A 488 17.75 18.91 -9.95
CA ALA A 488 17.11 19.88 -10.85
C ALA A 488 17.83 21.24 -10.97
N ASP A 489 18.64 21.62 -9.97
CA ASP A 489 19.40 22.87 -9.93
C ASP A 489 20.81 22.74 -10.55
N GLY A 490 21.12 21.64 -11.23
CA GLY A 490 22.43 21.36 -11.85
C GLY A 490 23.53 20.93 -10.86
N GLN A 491 23.24 20.90 -9.56
CA GLN A 491 24.10 20.27 -8.56
C GLN A 491 24.03 18.74 -8.69
N ARG A 492 25.03 18.02 -8.18
CA ARG A 492 25.02 16.56 -8.15
C ARG A 492 24.69 16.04 -6.77
N HIS A 493 24.00 14.92 -6.72
CA HIS A 493 23.83 14.16 -5.49
C HIS A 493 25.19 13.78 -4.87
N ILE A 494 25.20 13.51 -3.58
CA ILE A 494 26.39 13.08 -2.85
C ILE A 494 26.26 11.57 -2.59
N VAL A 495 27.28 10.80 -2.94
CA VAL A 495 27.41 9.40 -2.55
C VAL A 495 28.80 9.21 -1.96
N GLN A 496 28.83 8.97 -0.66
CA GLN A 496 30.03 8.75 0.14
C GLN A 496 30.03 7.33 0.71
N ILE A 497 31.25 6.84 0.88
CA ILE A 497 31.53 5.58 1.53
C ILE A 497 32.45 5.80 2.73
N ASP A 498 32.37 4.90 3.70
CA ASP A 498 33.38 4.80 4.76
C ASP A 498 34.64 4.04 4.28
N SER A 499 35.59 3.82 5.18
CA SER A 499 36.89 3.22 4.85
C SER A 499 36.82 1.82 4.23
N ASP A 500 35.73 1.08 4.47
CA ASP A 500 35.59 -0.29 3.94
C ASP A 500 34.56 -0.37 2.81
N GLY A 501 34.04 0.76 2.32
CA GLY A 501 33.16 0.81 1.14
C GLY A 501 31.66 0.79 1.43
N ALA A 502 31.22 0.90 2.69
CA ALA A 502 29.79 0.95 3.00
C ALA A 502 29.22 2.35 2.78
N TRP A 503 27.94 2.43 2.42
CA TRP A 503 27.22 3.70 2.28
C TRP A 503 27.29 4.50 3.59
N ALA A 504 27.70 5.76 3.50
CA ALA A 504 27.91 6.62 4.67
C ALA A 504 27.17 7.96 4.58
N THR A 505 26.78 8.52 5.73
CA THR A 505 26.28 9.90 5.81
C THR A 505 27.40 10.90 5.48
N PRO A 506 27.14 12.00 4.76
CA PRO A 506 25.83 12.58 4.44
C PRO A 506 25.33 12.28 3.01
N SER A 507 25.55 11.06 2.49
CA SER A 507 25.04 10.66 1.17
C SER A 507 23.56 10.98 0.97
N THR A 508 23.23 11.54 -0.20
CA THR A 508 21.86 11.92 -0.60
C THR A 508 21.31 11.04 -1.74
N ALA A 509 22.11 10.13 -2.28
CA ALA A 509 21.73 9.17 -3.32
C ALA A 509 22.40 7.80 -3.13
N GLY A 510 22.26 6.94 -4.13
CA GLY A 510 22.98 5.68 -4.20
C GLY A 510 22.46 4.62 -3.22
N ILE A 511 21.22 4.77 -2.75
CA ILE A 511 20.56 3.77 -1.90
C ILE A 511 20.10 2.61 -2.77
N LEU A 512 20.54 1.39 -2.44
CA LEU A 512 20.03 0.15 -3.01
C LEU A 512 18.86 -0.35 -2.16
N LYS A 513 17.77 -0.72 -2.83
CA LYS A 513 16.55 -1.34 -2.28
C LYS A 513 16.38 -2.72 -2.93
N PRO A 514 15.80 -3.74 -2.27
CA PRO A 514 15.31 -4.91 -3.02
C PRO A 514 14.39 -4.48 -4.18
N ALA A 515 14.42 -5.18 -5.30
CA ALA A 515 13.58 -4.90 -6.48
C ALA A 515 12.11 -5.34 -6.29
N VAL A 516 11.58 -5.20 -5.07
CA VAL A 516 10.20 -5.48 -4.69
C VAL A 516 9.43 -4.18 -4.45
N VAL A 517 8.12 -4.21 -4.63
CA VAL A 517 7.22 -3.11 -4.28
C VAL A 517 6.93 -3.17 -2.78
N MET A 518 7.44 -2.21 -2.02
CA MET A 518 7.21 -2.12 -0.58
C MET A 518 5.81 -1.59 -0.25
N PHE A 519 5.36 -1.76 0.98
CA PHE A 519 4.11 -1.14 1.43
C PHE A 519 4.21 0.39 1.32
N GLY A 520 3.20 1.01 0.71
CA GLY A 520 3.17 2.45 0.41
C GLY A 520 3.96 2.85 -0.85
N GLU A 521 4.56 1.89 -1.57
CA GLU A 521 5.16 2.13 -2.89
C GLU A 521 4.14 1.87 -3.99
N SER A 522 4.15 2.69 -5.03
CA SER A 522 3.33 2.46 -6.23
C SER A 522 3.95 1.37 -7.11
N ILE A 523 3.12 0.47 -7.63
CA ILE A 523 3.52 -0.45 -8.68
C ILE A 523 3.88 0.36 -9.93
N ALA A 524 5.00 0.02 -10.58
CA ALA A 524 5.44 0.69 -11.80
C ALA A 524 4.33 0.66 -12.88
N SER A 525 4.11 1.80 -13.53
CA SER A 525 3.01 1.98 -14.49
C SER A 525 2.99 0.91 -15.58
N GLN A 526 4.16 0.54 -16.11
CA GLN A 526 4.29 -0.51 -17.12
C GLN A 526 3.83 -1.89 -16.62
N VAL A 527 4.12 -2.23 -15.35
CA VAL A 527 3.70 -3.49 -14.73
C VAL A 527 2.19 -3.47 -14.46
N LYS A 528 1.67 -2.33 -13.99
CA LYS A 528 0.21 -2.12 -13.80
C LYS A 528 -0.55 -2.33 -15.12
N VAL A 529 -0.12 -1.68 -16.19
CA VAL A 529 -0.73 -1.77 -17.52
C VAL A 529 -0.60 -3.18 -18.08
N ALA A 530 0.56 -3.83 -17.95
CA ALA A 530 0.75 -5.21 -18.39
C ALA A 530 -0.20 -6.18 -17.67
N ALA A 531 -0.41 -6.02 -16.36
CA ALA A 531 -1.34 -6.83 -15.59
C ALA A 531 -2.79 -6.63 -16.00
N GLU A 532 -3.20 -5.37 -16.25
CA GLU A 532 -4.54 -5.05 -16.78
C GLU A 532 -4.75 -5.66 -18.17
N ASN A 533 -3.77 -5.51 -19.07
CA ASN A 533 -3.79 -6.09 -20.40
C ASN A 533 -3.84 -7.62 -20.38
N ALA A 534 -3.20 -8.28 -19.42
CA ALA A 534 -3.27 -9.73 -19.28
C ALA A 534 -4.68 -10.20 -18.88
N ILE A 535 -5.40 -9.43 -18.06
CA ILE A 535 -6.82 -9.67 -17.81
C ILE A 535 -7.64 -9.41 -19.08
N ASP A 536 -7.40 -8.28 -19.75
CA ASP A 536 -8.19 -7.85 -20.92
C ASP A 536 -8.07 -8.79 -22.13
N ASN A 537 -6.93 -9.46 -22.28
CA ASN A 537 -6.68 -10.40 -23.37
C ASN A 537 -7.00 -11.86 -23.01
N ALA A 538 -7.65 -12.10 -21.86
CA ALA A 538 -8.11 -13.41 -21.44
C ALA A 538 -9.65 -13.47 -21.39
N GLY A 539 -10.19 -14.69 -21.44
CA GLY A 539 -11.62 -14.94 -21.25
C GLY A 539 -11.98 -15.67 -19.96
N ARG A 540 -10.98 -16.21 -19.24
CA ARG A 540 -11.17 -16.83 -17.92
C ARG A 540 -10.09 -16.38 -16.94
N LEU A 541 -10.43 -16.28 -15.65
CA LEU A 541 -9.48 -15.99 -14.58
C LEU A 541 -9.39 -17.19 -13.61
N LEU A 542 -8.17 -17.68 -13.38
CA LEU A 542 -7.88 -18.68 -12.35
C LEU A 542 -7.04 -18.04 -11.23
N VAL A 543 -7.59 -17.97 -10.02
CA VAL A 543 -6.95 -17.42 -8.82
C VAL A 543 -6.40 -18.57 -7.97
N LEU A 544 -5.11 -18.52 -7.62
CA LEU A 544 -4.43 -19.60 -6.90
C LEU A 544 -3.68 -19.09 -5.66
N GLY A 545 -4.00 -19.66 -4.50
CA GLY A 545 -3.20 -19.47 -3.27
C GLY A 545 -3.06 -18.00 -2.84
N THR A 546 -4.11 -17.20 -3.01
CA THR A 546 -4.13 -15.80 -2.58
C THR A 546 -5.45 -15.45 -1.91
N SER A 547 -5.35 -14.75 -0.78
CA SER A 547 -6.52 -14.19 -0.09
C SER A 547 -7.07 -12.93 -0.76
N LEU A 548 -6.40 -12.40 -1.79
CA LEU A 548 -6.70 -11.12 -2.44
C LEU A 548 -6.87 -9.94 -1.47
N ALA A 549 -6.23 -10.01 -0.29
CA ALA A 549 -6.30 -8.94 0.69
C ALA A 549 -5.71 -7.61 0.17
N THR A 550 -4.69 -7.69 -0.70
CA THR A 550 -4.07 -6.51 -1.31
C THR A 550 -4.91 -5.98 -2.47
N TYR A 551 -5.22 -4.68 -2.45
CA TYR A 551 -6.02 -4.05 -3.51
C TYR A 551 -5.37 -4.19 -4.90
N SER A 552 -4.04 -4.20 -4.96
CA SER A 552 -3.26 -4.36 -6.19
C SER A 552 -3.66 -5.59 -7.02
N ALA A 553 -3.98 -6.70 -6.36
CA ALA A 553 -4.41 -7.93 -7.00
C ALA A 553 -5.94 -8.06 -7.03
N TRP A 554 -6.62 -7.66 -5.96
CA TRP A 554 -8.09 -7.70 -5.88
C TRP A 554 -8.77 -6.94 -7.03
N ARG A 555 -8.24 -5.75 -7.39
CA ARG A 555 -8.77 -4.95 -8.51
C ARG A 555 -8.72 -5.68 -9.86
N LEU A 556 -7.79 -6.63 -10.04
CA LEU A 556 -7.68 -7.43 -11.27
C LEU A 556 -8.78 -8.51 -11.32
N ALA A 557 -9.08 -9.13 -10.19
CA ALA A 557 -10.22 -10.04 -10.06
C ALA A 557 -11.54 -9.30 -10.26
N LYS A 558 -11.70 -8.09 -9.68
CA LYS A 558 -12.85 -7.23 -9.94
C LYS A 558 -12.97 -6.89 -11.43
N ARG A 559 -11.88 -6.50 -12.09
CA ARG A 559 -11.88 -6.21 -13.53
C ARG A 559 -12.32 -7.43 -14.36
N ALA A 560 -11.87 -8.63 -14.00
CA ALA A 560 -12.32 -9.86 -14.67
C ALA A 560 -13.83 -10.10 -14.50
N LYS A 561 -14.37 -9.88 -13.29
CA LYS A 561 -15.81 -9.96 -13.02
C LYS A 561 -16.60 -8.93 -13.83
N ASP A 562 -16.13 -7.69 -13.88
CA ASP A 562 -16.78 -6.61 -14.65
C ASP A 562 -16.82 -6.91 -16.16
N ARG A 563 -15.89 -7.74 -16.66
CA ARG A 563 -15.87 -8.23 -18.04
C ARG A 563 -16.73 -9.48 -18.29
N GLY A 564 -17.38 -10.01 -17.26
CA GLY A 564 -18.17 -11.24 -17.34
C GLY A 564 -17.33 -12.51 -17.51
N MET A 565 -16.04 -12.48 -17.16
CA MET A 565 -15.18 -13.67 -17.24
C MET A 565 -15.63 -14.71 -16.20
N PRO A 566 -15.66 -16.02 -16.55
CA PRO A 566 -15.68 -17.07 -15.54
C PRO A 566 -14.47 -16.97 -14.61
N ILE A 567 -14.70 -17.17 -13.31
CA ILE A 567 -13.67 -17.06 -12.27
C ILE A 567 -13.59 -18.36 -11.47
N ALA A 568 -12.41 -18.99 -11.49
CA ALA A 568 -12.06 -20.10 -10.62
C ALA A 568 -11.11 -19.62 -9.50
N ILE A 569 -11.34 -20.05 -8.26
CA ILE A 569 -10.53 -19.73 -7.10
C ILE A 569 -10.17 -21.04 -6.38
N VAL A 570 -8.87 -21.35 -6.33
CA VAL A 570 -8.31 -22.44 -5.53
C VAL A 570 -7.48 -21.82 -4.42
N ASN A 571 -8.03 -21.80 -3.20
CA ASN A 571 -7.37 -21.17 -2.07
C ASN A 571 -7.77 -21.82 -0.74
N MET A 572 -6.79 -22.06 0.13
CA MET A 572 -7.04 -22.44 1.51
C MET A 572 -7.49 -21.22 2.33
N GLY A 573 -8.60 -21.33 3.05
CA GLY A 573 -9.21 -20.22 3.78
C GLY A 573 -9.87 -19.18 2.88
N GLY A 574 -10.50 -18.17 3.50
CA GLY A 574 -11.29 -17.15 2.82
C GLY A 574 -10.51 -16.24 1.86
N VAL A 575 -11.22 -15.69 0.88
CA VAL A 575 -10.72 -14.68 -0.05
C VAL A 575 -11.52 -13.38 0.11
N ARG A 576 -10.84 -12.23 0.05
CA ARG A 576 -11.45 -10.90 0.29
C ARG A 576 -12.57 -10.64 -0.71
N GLY A 577 -13.80 -10.51 -0.20
CA GLY A 577 -14.97 -10.10 -0.96
C GLY A 577 -15.35 -11.07 -2.08
N GLU A 578 -15.03 -12.36 -1.92
CA GLU A 578 -15.22 -13.36 -2.98
C GLU A 578 -16.69 -13.58 -3.36
N GLU A 579 -17.62 -13.33 -2.42
CA GLU A 579 -19.05 -13.37 -2.67
C GLU A 579 -19.45 -12.45 -3.84
N SER A 580 -18.82 -11.28 -3.95
CA SER A 580 -19.09 -10.31 -5.03
C SER A 580 -18.71 -10.85 -6.43
N PHE A 581 -17.77 -11.79 -6.50
CA PHE A 581 -17.39 -12.43 -7.76
C PHE A 581 -18.43 -13.45 -8.23
N PHE A 582 -19.25 -13.98 -7.31
CA PHE A 582 -20.21 -15.04 -7.60
C PHE A 582 -21.68 -14.58 -7.59
N VAL A 583 -21.96 -13.31 -7.27
CA VAL A 583 -23.31 -12.73 -7.37
C VAL A 583 -23.89 -12.93 -8.77
N GLY A 584 -25.15 -13.38 -8.80
CA GLY A 584 -25.96 -13.52 -10.02
C GLY A 584 -25.69 -14.77 -10.84
N LEU A 585 -24.84 -15.68 -10.37
CA LEU A 585 -24.57 -16.96 -11.03
C LEU A 585 -25.62 -18.01 -10.66
N ASP A 586 -25.83 -18.98 -11.56
CA ASP A 586 -26.70 -20.11 -11.27
C ASP A 586 -26.12 -20.96 -10.14
N SER A 587 -26.90 -21.19 -9.10
CA SER A 587 -26.55 -22.07 -7.99
C SER A 587 -26.34 -23.54 -8.39
N GLN A 588 -26.87 -23.95 -9.55
CA GLN A 588 -26.83 -25.32 -10.08
C GLN A 588 -25.72 -25.54 -11.12
N GLN A 589 -24.89 -24.54 -11.44
CA GLN A 589 -23.77 -24.72 -12.36
C GLN A 589 -22.71 -25.67 -11.78
N ASP A 590 -22.07 -26.45 -12.64
CA ASP A 590 -21.13 -27.52 -12.26
C ASP A 590 -19.67 -27.10 -12.42
N GLY A 591 -19.39 -25.80 -12.60
CA GLY A 591 -18.06 -25.22 -12.67
C GLY A 591 -17.79 -24.37 -13.92
N GLU A 592 -18.74 -24.30 -14.85
CA GLU A 592 -18.61 -23.60 -16.13
C GLU A 592 -18.45 -22.08 -15.96
N GLN A 593 -19.11 -21.50 -14.95
CA GLN A 593 -19.11 -20.05 -14.71
C GLN A 593 -18.27 -19.65 -13.51
N ALA A 594 -18.24 -20.48 -12.47
CA ALA A 594 -17.44 -20.21 -11.29
C ALA A 594 -16.99 -21.49 -10.59
N VAL A 595 -15.78 -21.44 -10.04
CA VAL A 595 -15.26 -22.52 -9.20
C VAL A 595 -14.67 -21.90 -7.95
N ARG A 596 -14.97 -22.46 -6.79
CA ARG A 596 -14.36 -22.11 -5.52
C ARG A 596 -14.06 -23.37 -4.73
N VAL A 597 -12.77 -23.68 -4.58
CA VAL A 597 -12.27 -24.90 -3.95
C VAL A 597 -11.33 -24.57 -2.79
N GLU A 598 -11.58 -25.16 -1.62
CA GLU A 598 -10.69 -25.07 -0.45
C GLU A 598 -9.79 -26.31 -0.36
N LEU A 599 -8.85 -26.43 -1.29
CA LEU A 599 -7.83 -27.47 -1.32
C LEU A 599 -6.46 -26.86 -1.59
N THR A 600 -5.40 -27.60 -1.27
CA THR A 600 -4.04 -27.13 -1.52
C THR A 600 -3.70 -27.25 -3.01
N THR A 601 -2.97 -26.26 -3.52
CA THR A 601 -2.65 -26.15 -4.95
C THR A 601 -1.66 -27.21 -5.43
N ASP A 602 -0.77 -27.67 -4.55
CA ASP A 602 0.21 -28.72 -4.80
C ASP A 602 -0.39 -30.13 -4.89
N GLN A 603 -1.61 -30.33 -4.40
CA GLN A 603 -2.36 -31.57 -4.57
C GLN A 603 -3.37 -31.51 -5.72
N LEU A 604 -4.18 -30.44 -5.77
CA LEU A 604 -5.28 -30.34 -6.74
C LEU A 604 -4.78 -30.16 -8.18
N LEU A 605 -3.78 -29.30 -8.41
CA LEU A 605 -3.35 -28.97 -9.78
C LEU A 605 -2.64 -30.14 -10.48
N PRO A 606 -1.74 -30.91 -9.84
CA PRO A 606 -1.16 -32.10 -10.48
C PRO A 606 -2.20 -33.18 -10.80
N ALA A 607 -3.20 -33.36 -9.92
CA ALA A 607 -4.30 -34.29 -10.17
C ALA A 607 -5.16 -33.85 -11.37
N LEU A 608 -5.44 -32.54 -11.49
CA LEU A 608 -6.15 -31.97 -12.63
C LEU A 608 -5.39 -32.20 -13.95
N VAL A 609 -4.08 -31.92 -13.96
CA VAL A 609 -3.22 -32.16 -15.13
C VAL A 609 -3.25 -33.63 -15.54
N SER A 610 -3.23 -34.54 -14.56
CA SER A 610 -3.28 -35.99 -14.82
C SER A 610 -4.59 -36.40 -15.49
N GLN A 611 -5.74 -35.91 -15.01
CA GLN A 611 -7.04 -36.17 -15.62
C GLN A 611 -7.18 -35.55 -17.02
N LEU A 612 -6.72 -34.31 -17.21
CA LEU A 612 -6.76 -33.66 -18.53
C LEU A 612 -5.95 -34.42 -19.58
N ARG A 613 -4.80 -34.99 -19.18
CA ARG A 613 -3.97 -35.84 -20.06
C ARG A 613 -4.68 -37.15 -20.41
N GLN A 614 -5.30 -37.81 -19.43
CA GLN A 614 -6.04 -39.06 -19.64
C GLN A 614 -7.21 -38.87 -20.61
N ASN A 615 -8.01 -37.82 -20.40
CA ASN A 615 -9.13 -37.48 -21.29
C ASN A 615 -8.65 -37.12 -22.70
N GLY A 616 -7.48 -36.47 -22.83
CA GLY A 616 -6.87 -36.17 -24.13
C GLY A 616 -6.34 -37.41 -24.86
N THR A 617 -5.87 -38.44 -24.14
CA THR A 617 -5.43 -39.70 -24.74
C THR A 617 -6.59 -40.62 -25.16
N ASP A 618 -7.71 -40.60 -24.45
CA ASP A 618 -8.87 -41.44 -24.78
C ASP A 618 -9.57 -40.97 -26.07
N CYS A 619 -9.53 -39.67 -26.39
CA CYS A 619 -10.01 -39.17 -27.69
C CYS A 619 -9.19 -39.65 -28.89
N HIS A 620 -7.97 -40.17 -28.69
CA HIS A 620 -7.14 -40.74 -29.75
C HIS A 620 -7.22 -42.28 -29.85
N GLN A 621 -7.96 -42.95 -28.96
CA GLN A 621 -8.17 -44.42 -29.00
C GLN A 621 -9.55 -44.85 -29.53
N HIS A 622 -10.41 -43.89 -29.88
CA HIS A 622 -11.70 -44.12 -30.54
C HIS A 622 -11.72 -43.57 -31.97
N GLU A 623 -10.78 -44.00 -32.82
CA GLU A 623 -11.05 -44.10 -34.25
C GLU A 623 -11.57 -45.51 -34.56
N PRO A 624 -12.80 -45.66 -35.10
CA PRO A 624 -13.26 -46.95 -35.58
C PRO A 624 -12.42 -47.31 -36.82
N THR A 625 -11.66 -48.40 -36.70
CA THR A 625 -10.91 -49.01 -37.78
C THR A 625 -11.87 -49.58 -38.83
N THR A 626 -12.20 -48.78 -39.83
CA THR A 626 -12.66 -49.27 -41.14
C THR A 626 -11.50 -49.17 -42.12
N GLY A 627 -11.02 -50.33 -42.56
CA GLY A 627 -9.79 -50.44 -43.34
C GLY A 627 -9.91 -49.98 -44.79
N SER A 628 -8.79 -49.49 -45.34
CA SER A 628 -8.12 -50.13 -46.48
C SER A 628 -6.69 -49.57 -46.62
N PRO A 629 -5.67 -50.39 -46.94
CA PRO A 629 -4.27 -49.97 -46.94
C PRO A 629 -3.85 -49.45 -48.31
N LEU A 630 -3.30 -48.24 -48.37
CA LEU A 630 -2.53 -47.79 -49.54
C LEU A 630 -1.20 -47.16 -49.11
N THR A 631 -0.18 -48.01 -49.24
CA THR A 631 1.16 -47.75 -49.78
C THR A 631 2.06 -46.72 -49.08
N SER A 632 3.16 -47.27 -48.59
CA SER A 632 4.36 -46.60 -48.11
C SER A 632 5.19 -45.94 -49.22
N SER A 633 5.96 -44.94 -48.79
CA SER A 633 7.37 -44.68 -49.11
C SER A 633 7.68 -43.35 -49.81
N ALA A 634 8.74 -42.72 -49.27
CA ALA A 634 9.59 -41.70 -49.86
C ALA A 634 8.97 -40.27 -49.87
N VAL A 635 9.64 -39.17 -49.52
CA VAL A 635 11.06 -38.82 -49.51
C VAL A 635 11.28 -37.68 -48.51
N TYR A 636 12.20 -37.87 -47.56
CA TYR A 636 12.92 -36.77 -46.89
C TYR A 636 14.12 -36.45 -47.79
N LYS A 637 14.09 -35.35 -48.54
CA LYS A 637 15.29 -34.66 -49.04
C LYS A 637 14.96 -33.33 -49.72
N ASP A 638 15.65 -32.31 -49.22
CA ASP A 638 16.11 -31.09 -49.90
C ASP A 638 15.07 -30.20 -50.59
N MET A 639 14.87 -29.02 -50.00
CA MET A 639 14.94 -27.77 -50.75
C MET A 639 15.40 -26.63 -49.81
N LEU A 640 16.70 -26.33 -49.88
CA LEU A 640 17.35 -25.14 -49.34
C LEU A 640 17.35 -24.02 -50.39
N SER A 641 17.01 -22.81 -49.94
CA SER A 641 17.70 -21.57 -50.29
C SER A 641 17.91 -20.78 -49.01
#